data_AF-A0A9X3T8C1-F1
#
_entry.id   AF-A0A9X3T8C1-F1
#
_cell.length_a   1.000
_cell.length_b   1.000
_cell.length_c   1.000
_cell.angle_alpha   90.00
_cell.angle_beta   90.00
_cell.angle_gamma   90.00
#
_symmetry.space_group_name_H-M   'P 1'
#
loop_
_entity.id
_entity.type
_entity.pdbx_description
1 polymer ?
#
loop_
_entity_poly.entity_id
_entity_poly.type
_entity_poly.pdbx_seq_one_letter_code
_entity_poly.pdbx_strand_id
1 'polypeptide(L)'
;MSTQTMHINGHDLKLSKVEKELFPRDHVSKGDIVGHYRAVASAMLPHLADRPLTLRRFPDGIDESGFFQKHASDYFPDWVRTETMRADEGTVDYTVCDDEATLVYLANQAAIEFHVWLSTIDKPDHPDRLVIDLDPPDGTPVAVLRDVARRARDLYTEVGLTPFLQATGGRGFHVVAPLDRSADFDFVRDFATDLADRLAAADPDHLTTAQRKQRRGDRIFLDCNRNAYGQTFVCPYSMRARPGASVATPLDWAELGRATPNGFSPASVRRRLARKTDPWTGIDDHAASAADARERLLALGDLAPLAELPRPSPLDRVPRPSPLNPGGPRRPALRSSRHPLRADPQGRALQTPVDTEAPARSRRRWLRPVVITLSVLLVLALGGLGAAGWYFSGEVIDVNHDDDPYDLTVVAADDATVTLPNTKASALPGTWGLAWEDGRAVLGDTVSEDAETVTREVQVLYGDLAEGTAARIDKWTYGEDPKTGLGLDFTDVDVPTGLGDMPAWFVPSTVVNENADTWVITVHGRNAAPRETLRGVGLYAERGYPVLAVTYRNDEGAPKAPSGRHSLGEYESDDVLAAVDYALANGAKDVILHGWSMGGAIIATAYRHMDDPSVVKGLVFDSPVMDWNSTLDMQAADRDVIDPITWAAKRIVEFRADIDFDDLDQRNFAADFDLPILLYVDTADATVDHTATLDFAGMLDPAQTTVMETASGHTASWNEDPDRYEATLESYLATL
;
A
#
# COMPACT_ATOMS: atom_id res chain seq x y z
N MET A 1 -24.61 -23.17 20.41
CA MET A 1 -23.29 -22.66 20.83
C MET A 1 -23.42 -22.12 22.25
N SER A 2 -22.62 -22.58 23.21
CA SER A 2 -22.72 -22.09 24.59
C SER A 2 -22.07 -20.72 24.71
N THR A 3 -22.86 -19.70 25.07
CA THR A 3 -22.35 -18.42 25.53
C THR A 3 -21.86 -18.61 26.97
N GLN A 4 -20.62 -18.25 27.25
CA GLN A 4 -20.07 -18.25 28.61
C GLN A 4 -20.01 -16.81 29.11
N THR A 5 -20.36 -16.56 30.38
CA THR A 5 -20.19 -15.24 31.01
C THR A 5 -18.97 -15.27 31.91
N MET A 6 -18.07 -14.30 31.73
CA MET A 6 -16.92 -14.08 32.62
C MET A 6 -17.10 -12.78 33.40
N HIS A 7 -16.80 -12.82 34.70
CA HIS A 7 -16.84 -11.64 35.57
C HIS A 7 -15.40 -11.13 35.77
N ILE A 8 -15.08 -9.94 35.25
CA ILE A 8 -13.73 -9.33 35.29
C ILE A 8 -13.90 -7.84 35.65
N ASN A 9 -13.14 -7.35 36.63
CA ASN A 9 -13.17 -5.94 37.09
C ASN A 9 -14.58 -5.38 37.41
N GLY A 10 -15.54 -6.25 37.75
CA GLY A 10 -16.94 -5.85 38.02
C GLY A 10 -17.85 -5.82 36.78
N HIS A 11 -17.34 -6.22 35.61
CA HIS A 11 -18.07 -6.29 34.35
C HIS A 11 -18.41 -7.74 33.97
N ASP A 12 -19.59 -7.92 33.36
CA ASP A 12 -20.07 -9.21 32.86
C ASP A 12 -19.78 -9.33 31.35
N LEU A 13 -18.73 -10.07 31.00
CA LEU A 13 -18.30 -10.27 29.62
C LEU A 13 -18.93 -11.55 29.04
N LYS A 14 -19.76 -11.40 28.01
CA LYS A 14 -20.32 -12.53 27.27
C LYS A 14 -19.34 -13.00 26.20
N LEU A 15 -18.70 -14.14 26.45
CA LEU A 15 -17.89 -14.83 25.46
C LEU A 15 -18.78 -15.69 24.57
N SER A 16 -18.75 -15.40 23.27
CA SER A 16 -19.47 -16.15 22.24
C SER A 16 -18.48 -16.94 21.39
N LYS A 17 -18.89 -18.03 20.74
CA LYS A 17 -18.06 -18.78 19.75
C LYS A 17 -16.62 -19.07 20.23
N VAL A 18 -16.44 -19.42 21.51
CA VAL A 18 -15.09 -19.61 22.11
C VAL A 18 -14.31 -20.74 21.44
N GLU A 19 -14.99 -21.78 20.97
CA GLU A 19 -14.38 -22.92 20.27
C GLU A 19 -14.01 -22.62 18.80
N LYS A 20 -14.33 -21.42 18.28
CA LYS A 20 -13.99 -21.07 16.89
C LYS A 20 -12.48 -20.97 16.75
N GLU A 21 -11.88 -21.80 15.90
CA GLU A 21 -10.47 -21.69 15.54
C GLU A 21 -10.25 -20.40 14.76
N LEU A 22 -9.36 -19.54 15.28
CA LEU A 22 -8.89 -18.35 14.58
C LEU A 22 -7.48 -18.54 14.02
N PHE A 23 -6.74 -19.57 14.49
CA PHE A 23 -5.57 -20.11 13.82
C PHE A 23 -5.82 -21.60 13.52
N PRO A 24 -6.43 -21.94 12.37
CA PRO A 24 -6.82 -23.32 12.06
C PRO A 24 -5.64 -24.29 12.04
N ARG A 25 -4.49 -23.87 11.47
CA ARG A 25 -3.28 -24.69 11.36
C ARG A 25 -2.60 -24.96 12.71
N ASP A 26 -2.78 -24.07 13.67
CA ASP A 26 -2.16 -24.14 15.00
C ASP A 26 -3.14 -24.63 16.07
N HIS A 27 -4.38 -24.91 15.69
CA HIS A 27 -5.48 -25.29 16.59
C HIS A 27 -5.69 -24.29 17.74
N VAL A 28 -5.55 -22.99 17.46
CA VAL A 28 -5.79 -21.94 18.45
C VAL A 28 -7.19 -21.37 18.27
N SER A 29 -8.02 -21.57 19.29
CA SER A 29 -9.39 -21.07 19.34
C SER A 29 -9.47 -19.61 19.81
N LYS A 30 -10.62 -18.98 19.60
CA LYS A 30 -10.91 -17.66 20.17
C LYS A 30 -10.82 -17.69 21.71
N GLY A 31 -11.24 -18.78 22.33
CA GLY A 31 -11.09 -19.01 23.76
C GLY A 31 -9.63 -19.03 24.21
N ASP A 32 -8.74 -19.62 23.42
CA ASP A 32 -7.30 -19.64 23.70
C ASP A 32 -6.66 -18.26 23.59
N ILE A 33 -7.08 -17.46 22.61
CA ILE A 33 -6.64 -16.06 22.44
C ILE A 33 -7.07 -15.21 23.64
N VAL A 34 -8.34 -15.32 24.04
CA VAL A 34 -8.86 -14.68 25.26
C VAL A 34 -8.07 -15.15 26.49
N GLY A 35 -7.79 -16.45 26.59
CA GLY A 35 -7.00 -17.03 27.67
C GLY A 35 -5.55 -16.55 27.70
N HIS A 36 -4.93 -16.30 26.54
CA HIS A 36 -3.61 -15.70 26.43
C HIS A 36 -3.59 -14.28 26.98
N TYR A 37 -4.46 -13.40 26.47
CA TYR A 37 -4.49 -12.00 26.87
C TYR A 37 -4.81 -11.83 28.35
N ARG A 38 -5.69 -12.67 28.89
CA ARG A 38 -5.94 -12.72 30.32
C ARG A 38 -4.68 -13.12 31.12
N ALA A 39 -3.96 -14.14 30.64
CA ALA A 39 -2.77 -14.64 31.33
C ALA A 39 -1.59 -13.66 31.30
N VAL A 40 -1.52 -12.77 30.32
CA VAL A 40 -0.47 -11.74 30.20
C VAL A 40 -0.90 -10.37 30.72
N ALA A 41 -2.18 -10.18 31.09
CA ALA A 41 -2.76 -8.87 31.42
C ALA A 41 -1.91 -8.06 32.41
N SER A 42 -1.47 -8.67 33.51
CA SER A 42 -0.66 -7.97 34.52
C SER A 42 0.69 -7.45 34.01
N ALA A 43 1.25 -8.08 32.97
CA ALA A 43 2.50 -7.65 32.34
C ALA A 43 2.25 -6.74 31.13
N MET A 44 1.13 -6.90 30.44
CA MET A 44 0.79 -6.17 29.22
C MET A 44 0.15 -4.80 29.49
N LEU A 45 -0.71 -4.69 30.50
CA LEU A 45 -1.45 -3.46 30.79
C LEU A 45 -0.57 -2.22 31.03
N PRO A 46 0.58 -2.30 31.72
CA PRO A 46 1.49 -1.13 31.82
C PRO A 46 1.97 -0.60 30.47
N HIS A 47 2.02 -1.44 29.42
CA HIS A 47 2.40 -1.03 28.07
C HIS A 47 1.23 -0.53 27.21
N LEU A 48 -0.01 -0.73 27.67
CA LEU A 48 -1.24 -0.26 27.03
C LEU A 48 -1.80 1.01 27.67
N ALA A 49 -1.49 1.24 28.95
CA ALA A 49 -2.11 2.27 29.76
C ALA A 49 -1.99 3.67 29.14
N ASP A 50 -3.10 4.40 29.10
CA ASP A 50 -3.23 5.76 28.57
C ASP A 50 -2.77 5.94 27.10
N ARG A 51 -2.65 4.86 26.32
CA ARG A 51 -2.26 4.92 24.90
C ARG A 51 -3.45 4.69 23.98
N PRO A 52 -3.65 5.52 22.95
CA PRO A 52 -4.57 5.19 21.86
C PRO A 52 -4.19 3.87 21.19
N LEU A 53 -5.20 3.03 20.97
CA LEU A 53 -5.00 1.66 20.50
C LEU A 53 -5.60 1.47 19.10
N THR A 54 -4.77 0.94 18.19
CA THR A 54 -5.22 0.36 16.93
C THR A 54 -5.26 -1.16 17.06
N LEU A 55 -6.40 -1.76 16.69
CA LEU A 55 -6.60 -3.20 16.78
C LEU A 55 -6.49 -3.84 15.40
N ARG A 56 -5.91 -5.03 15.32
CA ARG A 56 -6.03 -5.88 14.12
C ARG A 56 -6.93 -7.06 14.42
N ARG A 57 -8.07 -7.12 13.75
CA ARG A 57 -9.16 -8.07 14.05
C ARG A 57 -9.34 -9.10 12.95
N PHE A 58 -9.59 -10.34 13.35
CA PHE A 58 -9.83 -11.47 12.45
C PHE A 58 -11.06 -12.25 12.93
N PRO A 59 -12.28 -11.75 12.68
CA PRO A 59 -13.51 -12.41 13.13
C PRO A 59 -13.65 -13.84 12.62
N ASP A 60 -13.08 -14.13 11.45
CA ASP A 60 -13.15 -15.42 10.75
C ASP A 60 -11.86 -16.24 10.76
N GLY A 61 -10.81 -15.72 11.38
CA GLY A 61 -9.51 -16.38 11.52
C GLY A 61 -8.46 -15.81 10.57
N ILE A 62 -7.19 -16.18 10.80
CA ILE A 62 -6.04 -15.58 10.10
C ILE A 62 -5.84 -16.06 8.66
N ASP A 63 -6.53 -17.14 8.27
CA ASP A 63 -6.54 -17.63 6.88
C ASP A 63 -7.56 -16.83 6.01
N GLU A 64 -8.39 -16.01 6.64
CA GLU A 64 -9.36 -15.10 6.01
C GLU A 64 -8.91 -13.63 6.17
N SER A 65 -9.59 -12.71 5.49
CA SER A 65 -9.29 -11.28 5.61
C SER A 65 -9.55 -10.75 7.03
N GLY A 66 -8.54 -10.12 7.62
CA GLY A 66 -8.68 -9.28 8.81
C GLY A 66 -8.76 -7.80 8.45
N PHE A 67 -8.97 -6.95 9.45
CA PHE A 67 -8.99 -5.49 9.26
C PHE A 67 -8.31 -4.77 10.44
N PHE A 68 -7.76 -3.60 10.16
CA PHE A 68 -7.32 -2.67 11.20
C PHE A 68 -8.51 -1.82 11.66
N GLN A 69 -8.59 -1.58 12.96
CA GLN A 69 -9.61 -0.75 13.58
C GLN A 69 -8.92 0.33 14.43
N LYS A 70 -8.99 1.57 13.96
CA LYS A 70 -8.59 2.78 14.68
C LYS A 70 -9.76 3.33 15.50
N HIS A 71 -10.90 3.53 14.84
CA HIS A 71 -12.13 4.04 15.46
C HIS A 71 -12.81 2.98 16.33
N ALA A 72 -13.09 3.30 17.60
CA ALA A 72 -13.85 2.46 18.51
C ALA A 72 -15.24 2.19 17.93
N SER A 73 -15.77 0.98 18.09
CA SER A 73 -17.10 0.68 17.54
C SER A 73 -18.20 1.19 18.46
N ASP A 74 -19.28 1.76 17.89
CA ASP A 74 -20.45 2.26 18.64
C ASP A 74 -21.10 1.24 19.59
N TYR A 75 -20.93 -0.05 19.31
CA TYR A 75 -21.47 -1.13 20.12
C TYR A 75 -20.56 -1.53 21.30
N PHE A 76 -19.37 -0.93 21.42
CA PHE A 76 -18.52 -1.17 22.57
C PHE A 76 -19.25 -0.73 23.84
N PRO A 77 -19.13 -1.50 24.94
CA PRO A 77 -19.73 -1.12 26.20
C PRO A 77 -19.26 0.26 26.65
N ASP A 78 -20.13 0.99 27.34
CA ASP A 78 -19.88 2.32 27.90
C ASP A 78 -18.69 2.41 28.86
N TRP A 79 -18.31 1.29 29.47
CA TRP A 79 -17.14 1.19 30.34
C TRP A 79 -15.82 1.02 29.57
N VAL A 80 -15.85 0.74 28.27
CA VAL A 80 -14.63 0.75 27.44
C VAL A 80 -14.27 2.20 27.15
N ARG A 81 -13.14 2.66 27.69
CA ARG A 81 -12.67 4.03 27.51
C ARG A 81 -12.34 4.32 26.04
N THR A 82 -12.79 5.48 25.57
CA THR A 82 -12.46 6.01 24.25
C THR A 82 -11.97 7.45 24.36
N GLU A 83 -10.99 7.83 23.55
CA GLU A 83 -10.44 9.19 23.53
C GLU A 83 -10.34 9.68 22.08
N THR A 84 -10.83 10.90 21.84
CA THR A 84 -10.85 11.52 20.51
C THR A 84 -9.48 12.11 20.18
N MET A 85 -8.85 11.62 19.11
CA MET A 85 -7.57 12.11 18.62
C MET A 85 -7.71 12.79 17.25
N ARG A 86 -6.77 13.66 16.92
CA ARG A 86 -6.69 14.27 15.60
C ARG A 86 -6.33 13.21 14.56
N ALA A 87 -6.88 13.35 13.37
CA ALA A 87 -6.47 12.62 12.17
C ALA A 87 -6.14 13.64 11.07
N ASP A 88 -5.60 13.17 9.95
CA ASP A 88 -5.30 14.03 8.79
C ASP A 88 -6.58 14.75 8.32
N GLU A 89 -7.70 14.03 8.33
CA GLU A 89 -9.04 14.59 8.19
C GLU A 89 -9.90 14.37 9.44
N GLY A 90 -10.26 15.46 10.13
CA GLY A 90 -11.18 15.43 11.26
C GLY A 90 -10.61 14.75 12.52
N THR A 91 -11.38 13.85 13.11
CA THR A 91 -11.05 13.20 14.40
C THR A 91 -11.46 11.75 14.44
N VAL A 92 -10.73 10.93 15.21
CA VAL A 92 -11.02 9.51 15.41
C VAL A 92 -11.07 9.21 16.91
N ASP A 93 -12.14 8.54 17.35
CA ASP A 93 -12.24 8.03 18.72
C ASP A 93 -11.48 6.71 18.86
N TYR A 94 -10.31 6.74 19.50
CA TYR A 94 -9.50 5.55 19.74
C TYR A 94 -9.94 4.85 21.03
N THR A 95 -9.86 3.52 21.04
CA THR A 95 -9.97 2.77 22.30
C THR A 95 -8.73 2.99 23.14
N VAL A 96 -8.90 3.12 24.47
CA VAL A 96 -7.81 3.13 25.44
C VAL A 96 -8.01 1.95 26.39
N CYS A 97 -6.98 1.11 26.56
CA CYS A 97 -7.10 -0.18 27.25
C CYS A 97 -6.34 -0.18 28.58
N ASP A 98 -6.99 0.33 29.63
CA ASP A 98 -6.38 0.52 30.96
C ASP A 98 -6.60 -0.64 31.94
N ASP A 99 -7.42 -1.65 31.58
CA ASP A 99 -7.78 -2.75 32.49
C ASP A 99 -7.97 -4.12 31.81
N GLU A 100 -7.98 -5.17 32.64
CA GLU A 100 -8.13 -6.57 32.19
C GLU A 100 -9.49 -6.83 31.50
N ALA A 101 -10.56 -6.15 31.92
CA ALA A 101 -11.88 -6.35 31.32
C ALA A 101 -11.89 -5.83 29.89
N THR A 102 -11.33 -4.65 29.64
CA THR A 102 -11.19 -4.06 28.31
C THR A 102 -10.33 -4.96 27.43
N LEU A 103 -9.17 -5.38 27.92
CA LEU A 103 -8.26 -6.26 27.18
C LEU A 103 -8.94 -7.58 26.75
N VAL A 104 -9.63 -8.24 27.69
CA VAL A 104 -10.34 -9.50 27.42
C VAL A 104 -11.54 -9.29 26.50
N TYR A 105 -12.25 -8.17 26.65
CA TYR A 105 -13.36 -7.82 25.77
C TYR A 105 -12.89 -7.62 24.33
N LEU A 106 -11.81 -6.87 24.10
CA LEU A 106 -11.24 -6.65 22.78
C LEU A 106 -10.76 -7.96 22.13
N ALA A 107 -10.10 -8.84 22.89
CA ALA A 107 -9.76 -10.18 22.43
C ALA A 107 -11.01 -10.98 22.02
N ASN A 108 -12.10 -10.89 22.78
CA ASN A 108 -13.37 -11.55 22.45
C ASN A 108 -14.04 -10.96 21.19
N GLN A 109 -13.75 -9.70 20.86
CA GLN A 109 -14.09 -9.05 19.59
C GLN A 109 -13.20 -9.51 18.41
N ALA A 110 -12.42 -10.58 18.61
CA ALA A 110 -11.47 -11.16 17.67
C ALA A 110 -10.30 -10.23 17.33
N ALA A 111 -9.94 -9.31 18.24
CA ALA A 111 -8.66 -8.61 18.15
C ALA A 111 -7.53 -9.61 18.45
N ILE A 112 -6.67 -9.82 17.44
CA ILE A 112 -5.49 -10.67 17.56
C ILE A 112 -4.26 -9.82 17.82
N GLU A 113 -4.12 -8.66 17.18
CA GLU A 113 -2.98 -7.76 17.39
C GLU A 113 -3.41 -6.44 18.03
N PHE A 114 -2.59 -5.96 18.97
CA PHE A 114 -2.75 -4.71 19.71
C PHE A 114 -1.58 -3.81 19.36
N HIS A 115 -1.87 -2.65 18.74
CA HIS A 115 -0.85 -1.70 18.28
C HIS A 115 -1.06 -0.37 19.00
N VAL A 116 -0.04 0.08 19.73
CA VAL A 116 -0.10 1.27 20.58
C VAL A 116 0.65 2.44 19.94
N TRP A 117 0.16 3.65 20.20
CA TRP A 117 0.90 4.88 19.92
C TRP A 117 2.16 4.98 20.78
N LEU A 118 3.15 5.72 20.29
CA LEU A 118 4.40 6.01 21.01
C LEU A 118 4.27 7.19 21.99
N SER A 119 3.07 7.75 22.13
CA SER A 119 2.71 8.77 23.11
C SER A 119 1.46 8.35 23.89
N THR A 120 1.23 8.99 25.03
CA THR A 120 -0.01 8.87 25.81
C THR A 120 -0.94 10.06 25.55
N ILE A 121 -2.23 9.83 25.75
CA ILE A 121 -3.32 10.77 25.47
C ILE A 121 -3.21 12.15 26.13
N ASP A 122 -2.48 12.28 27.24
CA ASP A 122 -2.30 13.55 27.96
C ASP A 122 -1.33 14.51 27.26
N LYS A 123 -0.43 13.99 26.42
CA LYS A 123 0.50 14.79 25.59
C LYS A 123 0.73 14.03 24.27
N PRO A 124 -0.27 14.00 23.38
CA PRO A 124 -0.29 13.11 22.23
C PRO A 124 0.78 13.46 21.19
N ASP A 125 1.21 14.72 21.08
CA ASP A 125 2.26 15.15 20.14
C ASP A 125 3.70 14.90 20.63
N HIS A 126 3.86 14.45 21.88
CA HIS A 126 5.16 14.28 22.53
C HIS A 126 5.38 12.82 22.94
N PRO A 127 6.11 12.05 22.13
CA PRO A 127 6.33 10.64 22.40
C PRO A 127 7.15 10.42 23.67
N ASP A 128 6.80 9.35 24.38
CA ASP A 128 7.57 8.83 25.50
C ASP A 128 8.39 7.58 25.11
N ARG A 129 8.40 7.24 23.80
CA ARG A 129 9.18 6.16 23.22
C ARG A 129 9.80 6.59 21.89
N LEU A 130 11.02 6.16 21.65
CA LEU A 130 11.67 6.13 20.33
C LEU A 130 11.84 4.65 19.94
N VAL A 131 11.49 4.30 18.71
CA VAL A 131 11.55 2.92 18.20
C VAL A 131 12.33 2.88 16.88
N ILE A 132 13.29 1.98 16.75
CA ILE A 132 13.79 1.52 15.45
C ILE A 132 13.29 0.09 15.24
N ASP A 133 12.51 -0.12 14.19
CA ASP A 133 12.05 -1.45 13.76
C ASP A 133 13.01 -2.03 12.72
N LEU A 134 13.61 -3.18 13.06
CA LEU A 134 14.54 -3.88 12.20
C LEU A 134 13.74 -4.86 11.33
N ASP A 135 13.37 -4.45 10.11
CA ASP A 135 12.59 -5.27 9.17
C ASP A 135 13.50 -5.94 8.13
N PRO A 136 13.85 -7.23 8.31
CA PRO A 136 14.71 -7.93 7.38
C PRO A 136 13.94 -8.41 6.14
N PRO A 137 14.61 -8.53 4.98
CA PRO A 137 14.09 -9.27 3.85
C PRO A 137 13.94 -10.75 4.18
N ASP A 138 13.10 -11.43 3.41
CA ASP A 138 12.85 -12.86 3.60
C ASP A 138 14.14 -13.67 3.42
N GLY A 139 14.35 -14.65 4.30
CA GLY A 139 15.56 -15.49 4.27
C GLY A 139 16.78 -14.91 5.00
N THR A 140 16.71 -13.68 5.52
CA THR A 140 17.81 -13.08 6.30
C THR A 140 18.24 -13.98 7.46
N PRO A 141 19.53 -14.33 7.59
CA PRO A 141 20.01 -15.13 8.71
C PRO A 141 19.78 -14.41 10.05
N VAL A 142 19.14 -15.09 11.00
CA VAL A 142 18.80 -14.48 12.30
C VAL A 142 20.03 -14.00 13.09
N ALA A 143 21.21 -14.53 12.80
CA ALA A 143 22.48 -14.08 13.39
C ALA A 143 22.79 -12.63 13.00
N VAL A 144 22.66 -12.29 11.72
CA VAL A 144 22.86 -10.93 11.19
C VAL A 144 21.91 -9.96 11.87
N LEU A 145 20.62 -10.31 11.92
CA LEU A 145 19.61 -9.49 12.56
C LEU A 145 19.90 -9.25 14.07
N ARG A 146 20.40 -10.26 14.79
CA ARG A 146 20.82 -10.10 16.20
C ARG A 146 22.03 -9.19 16.35
N ASP A 147 22.97 -9.23 15.41
CA ASP A 147 24.15 -8.36 15.45
C ASP A 147 23.77 -6.89 15.20
N VAL A 148 22.85 -6.64 14.26
CA VAL A 148 22.27 -5.31 14.03
C VAL A 148 21.57 -4.79 15.29
N ALA A 149 20.75 -5.61 15.95
CA ALA A 149 20.10 -5.22 17.21
C ALA A 149 21.11 -4.86 18.32
N ARG A 150 22.27 -5.53 18.40
CA ARG A 150 23.35 -5.16 19.34
C ARG A 150 23.99 -3.82 18.98
N ARG A 151 24.19 -3.54 17.69
CA ARG A 151 24.73 -2.25 17.24
C ARG A 151 23.79 -1.10 17.57
N ALA A 152 22.49 -1.27 17.33
CA ALA A 152 21.49 -0.29 17.73
C ALA A 152 21.49 -0.06 19.26
N ARG A 153 21.59 -1.13 20.07
CA ARG A 153 21.77 -1.02 21.53
C ARG A 153 22.99 -0.19 21.90
N ASP A 154 24.13 -0.51 21.30
CA ASP A 154 25.41 0.11 21.65
C ASP A 154 25.38 1.60 21.28
N LEU A 155 24.84 1.94 20.10
CA LEU A 155 24.65 3.33 19.67
C LEU A 155 23.70 4.10 20.62
N TYR A 156 22.56 3.51 20.99
CA TYR A 156 21.64 4.13 21.96
C TYR A 156 22.35 4.42 23.28
N THR A 157 23.13 3.46 23.77
CA THR A 157 23.88 3.60 25.02
C THR A 157 24.93 4.72 24.91
N GLU A 158 25.62 4.81 23.78
CA GLU A 158 26.64 5.82 23.50
C GLU A 158 26.07 7.25 23.52
N VAL A 159 24.86 7.43 22.97
CA VAL A 159 24.16 8.74 22.97
C VAL A 159 23.39 9.02 24.27
N GLY A 160 23.49 8.13 25.26
CA GLY A 160 22.90 8.31 26.59
C GLY A 160 21.43 7.89 26.71
N LEU A 161 20.90 7.14 25.74
CA LEU A 161 19.60 6.47 25.85
C LEU A 161 19.75 5.10 26.53
N THR A 162 18.69 4.64 27.20
CA THR A 162 18.63 3.26 27.73
C THR A 162 17.89 2.36 26.74
N PRO A 163 18.56 1.42 26.06
CA PRO A 163 17.93 0.58 25.05
C PRO A 163 17.17 -0.61 25.65
N PHE A 164 16.00 -0.90 25.11
CA PHE A 164 15.13 -2.03 25.39
C PHE A 164 14.88 -2.84 24.11
N LEU A 165 14.72 -4.16 24.25
CA LEU A 165 14.60 -5.07 23.11
C LEU A 165 13.26 -5.81 23.12
N GLN A 166 12.62 -5.94 21.95
CA GLN A 166 11.45 -6.77 21.75
C GLN A 166 11.59 -7.64 20.50
N ALA A 167 11.32 -8.93 20.62
CA ALA A 167 11.04 -9.78 19.46
C ALA A 167 9.64 -9.44 18.96
N THR A 168 9.49 -9.09 17.67
CA THR A 168 8.20 -8.57 17.16
C THR A 168 7.10 -9.64 17.05
N GLY A 169 7.46 -10.92 17.17
CA GLY A 169 6.61 -12.05 16.75
C GLY A 169 6.58 -12.20 15.22
N GLY A 170 7.17 -11.28 14.47
CA GLY A 170 7.27 -11.29 13.02
C GLY A 170 8.64 -11.75 12.54
N ARG A 171 9.22 -11.02 11.59
CA ARG A 171 10.57 -11.30 11.07
C ARG A 171 11.67 -10.51 11.79
N GLY A 172 11.32 -9.41 12.47
CA GLY A 172 12.24 -8.41 13.00
C GLY A 172 12.34 -8.32 14.53
N PHE A 173 13.18 -7.41 15.00
CA PHE A 173 13.21 -6.94 16.40
C PHE A 173 12.92 -5.44 16.45
N HIS A 174 12.30 -4.98 17.53
CA HIS A 174 12.28 -3.56 17.85
C HIS A 174 13.36 -3.24 18.88
N VAL A 175 14.08 -2.15 18.66
CA VAL A 175 14.95 -1.52 19.66
C VAL A 175 14.31 -0.21 20.10
N VAL A 176 14.01 -0.10 21.40
CA VAL A 176 13.16 0.95 21.97
C VAL A 176 13.92 1.72 23.04
N ALA A 177 13.75 3.04 23.11
CA ALA A 177 14.23 3.86 24.21
C ALA A 177 13.07 4.70 24.80
N PRO A 178 12.92 4.75 26.13
CA PRO A 178 11.99 5.66 26.78
C PRO A 178 12.50 7.11 26.71
N LEU A 179 11.60 8.05 26.46
CA LEU A 179 11.87 9.49 26.36
C LEU A 179 11.13 10.27 27.45
N ASP A 180 11.71 11.40 27.87
CA ASP A 180 11.14 12.28 28.90
C ASP A 180 9.99 13.19 28.41
N ARG A 181 9.57 13.02 27.14
CA ARG A 181 8.52 13.77 26.46
C ARG A 181 8.82 15.26 26.32
N SER A 182 10.09 15.69 26.40
CA SER A 182 10.47 17.08 26.20
C SER A 182 10.38 17.51 24.72
N ALA A 183 10.64 16.59 23.79
CA ALA A 183 10.59 16.79 22.35
C ALA A 183 9.26 16.31 21.74
N ASP A 184 8.89 16.86 20.58
CA ASP A 184 7.72 16.44 19.80
C ASP A 184 8.07 15.32 18.80
N PHE A 185 7.06 14.80 18.11
CA PHE A 185 7.24 13.72 17.13
C PHE A 185 8.14 14.09 15.96
N ASP A 186 8.07 15.32 15.43
CA ASP A 186 8.92 15.72 14.31
C ASP A 186 10.39 15.66 14.69
N PHE A 187 10.75 16.22 15.85
CA PHE A 187 12.12 16.15 16.35
C PHE A 187 12.57 14.70 16.61
N VAL A 188 11.71 13.88 17.21
CA VAL A 188 12.04 12.49 17.54
C VAL A 188 12.16 11.62 16.29
N ARG A 189 11.36 11.88 15.26
CA ARG A 189 11.49 11.23 13.95
C ARG A 189 12.83 11.54 13.32
N ASP A 190 13.20 12.82 13.24
CA ASP A 190 14.48 13.24 12.66
C ASP A 190 15.65 12.62 13.42
N PHE A 191 15.57 12.59 14.76
CA PHE A 191 16.59 11.94 15.58
C PHE A 191 16.67 10.42 15.34
N ALA A 192 15.52 9.73 15.21
CA ALA A 192 15.50 8.31 14.89
C ALA A 192 16.12 8.04 13.51
N THR A 193 15.85 8.90 12.52
CA THR A 193 16.48 8.85 11.19
C THR A 193 17.99 9.04 11.29
N ASP A 194 18.48 10.04 12.03
CA ASP A 194 19.92 10.25 12.23
C ASP A 194 20.61 9.01 12.85
N LEU A 195 19.97 8.35 13.82
CA LEU A 195 20.46 7.11 14.42
C LEU A 195 20.51 5.96 13.41
N ALA A 196 19.46 5.81 12.60
CA ALA A 196 19.36 4.76 11.61
C ALA A 196 20.35 4.96 10.46
N ASP A 197 20.50 6.19 9.96
CA ASP A 197 21.48 6.55 8.94
C ASP A 197 22.91 6.29 9.44
N ARG A 198 23.19 6.58 10.73
CA ARG A 198 24.49 6.25 11.32
C ARG A 198 24.75 4.74 11.35
N LEU A 199 23.74 3.93 11.67
CA LEU A 199 23.85 2.47 11.63
C LEU A 199 24.05 1.99 10.18
N ALA A 200 23.26 2.51 9.24
CA ALA A 200 23.32 2.15 7.83
C ALA A 200 24.67 2.52 7.20
N ALA A 201 25.20 3.71 7.49
CA ALA A 201 26.52 4.14 7.01
C ALA A 201 27.67 3.26 7.51
N ALA A 202 27.52 2.63 8.68
CA ALA A 202 28.52 1.72 9.24
C ALA A 202 28.43 0.28 8.69
N ASP A 203 27.35 -0.06 7.98
CA ASP A 203 27.13 -1.38 7.36
C ASP A 203 26.23 -1.30 6.11
N PRO A 204 26.62 -0.52 5.08
CA PRO A 204 25.75 -0.18 3.95
C PRO A 204 25.42 -1.37 3.05
N ASP A 205 26.20 -2.45 3.16
CA ASP A 205 25.99 -3.72 2.45
C ASP A 205 24.82 -4.53 3.02
N HIS A 206 24.49 -4.34 4.31
CA HIS A 206 23.46 -5.11 5.01
C HIS A 206 22.31 -4.26 5.54
N LEU A 207 22.49 -2.95 5.67
CA LEU A 207 21.53 -2.03 6.28
C LEU A 207 21.11 -0.93 5.31
N THR A 208 19.87 -0.46 5.46
CA THR A 208 19.34 0.62 4.64
C THR A 208 18.26 1.40 5.38
N THR A 209 18.18 2.69 5.12
CA THR A 209 17.09 3.60 5.52
C THR A 209 16.20 3.97 4.32
N ALA A 210 16.39 3.32 3.17
CA ALA A 210 15.59 3.57 1.98
C ALA A 210 14.12 3.22 2.20
N GLN A 211 13.26 4.24 2.13
CA GLN A 211 11.83 4.13 2.39
C GLN A 211 11.12 3.23 1.37
N ARG A 212 11.53 3.25 0.09
CA ARG A 212 10.95 2.40 -0.95
C ARG A 212 11.50 0.98 -0.87
N LYS A 213 10.60 0.00 -0.89
CA LYS A 213 10.96 -1.42 -0.67
C LYS A 213 11.97 -1.95 -1.70
N GLN A 214 11.87 -1.53 -2.96
CA GLN A 214 12.77 -1.95 -4.04
C GLN A 214 14.21 -1.45 -3.82
N ARG A 215 14.38 -0.20 -3.39
CA ARG A 215 15.69 0.39 -3.07
C ARG A 215 16.38 -0.29 -1.90
N ARG A 216 15.66 -1.08 -1.10
CA ARG A 216 16.25 -1.83 0.02
C ARG A 216 17.13 -2.99 -0.47
N GLY A 217 16.80 -3.60 -1.61
CA GLY A 217 17.44 -4.83 -2.07
C GLY A 217 17.38 -5.92 -1.00
N ASP A 218 18.48 -6.65 -0.80
CA ASP A 218 18.61 -7.70 0.22
C ASP A 218 19.04 -7.17 1.62
N ARG A 219 18.91 -5.86 1.85
CA ARG A 219 19.34 -5.20 3.10
C ARG A 219 18.21 -5.11 4.11
N ILE A 220 18.57 -5.18 5.39
CA ILE A 220 17.67 -4.98 6.52
C ILE A 220 17.30 -3.50 6.57
N PHE A 221 15.99 -3.24 6.51
CA PHE A 221 15.45 -1.89 6.61
C PHE A 221 15.37 -1.47 8.08
N LEU A 222 15.90 -0.28 8.35
CA LEU A 222 15.79 0.38 9.65
C LEU A 222 14.58 1.33 9.59
N ASP A 223 13.40 0.82 9.94
CA ASP A 223 12.14 1.57 9.87
C ASP A 223 12.03 2.55 11.05
N CYS A 224 12.15 3.84 10.73
CA CYS A 224 11.98 4.96 11.66
C CYS A 224 10.59 5.62 11.58
N ASN A 225 9.71 5.19 10.66
CA ASN A 225 8.41 5.83 10.44
C ASN A 225 7.44 5.59 11.60
N ARG A 226 7.76 4.66 12.50
CA ARG A 226 7.04 4.45 13.77
C ARG A 226 7.06 5.70 14.64
N ASN A 227 8.04 6.58 14.49
CA ASN A 227 8.25 7.75 15.34
C ASN A 227 7.48 8.99 14.84
N ALA A 228 6.23 8.84 14.41
CA ALA A 228 5.38 9.95 13.98
C ALA A 228 4.02 9.93 14.68
N TYR A 229 3.35 11.08 14.67
CA TYR A 229 2.00 11.21 15.23
C TYR A 229 1.05 10.18 14.63
N GLY A 230 0.26 9.50 15.48
CA GLY A 230 -0.71 8.50 15.03
C GLY A 230 -0.13 7.16 14.58
N GLN A 231 1.19 7.06 14.42
CA GLN A 231 1.86 5.81 14.08
C GLN A 231 1.92 4.88 15.28
N THR A 232 1.94 3.59 15.00
CA THR A 232 1.84 2.55 16.02
C THR A 232 2.91 1.49 15.87
N PHE A 233 3.22 0.84 16.98
CA PHE A 233 4.01 -0.37 17.00
C PHE A 233 3.28 -1.48 17.77
N VAL A 234 3.62 -2.73 17.47
CA VAL A 234 3.00 -3.87 18.15
C VAL A 234 3.32 -3.86 19.65
N CYS A 235 2.27 -3.82 20.46
CA CYS A 235 2.37 -3.76 21.90
C CYS A 235 3.08 -5.02 22.45
N PRO A 236 3.97 -4.88 23.46
CA PRO A 236 4.44 -5.99 24.27
C PRO A 236 3.36 -7.01 24.62
N TYR A 237 3.65 -8.29 24.43
CA TYR A 237 2.77 -9.43 24.70
C TYR A 237 1.57 -9.62 23.75
N SER A 238 1.41 -8.75 22.74
CA SER A 238 0.44 -8.95 21.66
C SER A 238 0.77 -10.19 20.83
N MET A 239 -0.25 -10.99 20.52
CA MET A 239 -0.17 -12.03 19.50
C MET A 239 0.01 -11.40 18.10
N ARG A 240 0.49 -12.21 17.15
CA ARG A 240 0.62 -11.87 15.73
C ARG A 240 -0.29 -12.75 14.89
N ALA A 241 -0.99 -12.15 13.94
CA ALA A 241 -1.91 -12.82 13.03
C ALA A 241 -1.13 -13.51 11.89
N ARG A 242 -0.35 -14.52 12.25
CA ARG A 242 0.52 -15.30 11.34
C ARG A 242 0.56 -16.77 11.80
N PRO A 243 0.85 -17.72 10.90
CA PRO A 243 1.05 -19.11 11.29
C PRO A 243 2.05 -19.26 12.44
N GLY A 244 1.75 -20.13 13.41
CA GLY A 244 2.50 -20.32 14.65
C GLY A 244 1.99 -19.51 15.84
N ALA A 245 1.03 -18.59 15.62
CA ALA A 245 0.41 -17.75 16.64
C ALA A 245 1.44 -17.04 17.55
N SER A 246 2.52 -16.55 16.95
CA SER A 246 3.66 -15.95 17.66
C SER A 246 3.25 -14.71 18.46
N VAL A 247 4.08 -14.36 19.45
CA VAL A 247 3.81 -13.27 20.40
C VAL A 247 4.97 -12.28 20.38
N ALA A 248 4.65 -11.00 20.25
CA ALA A 248 5.60 -9.91 20.45
C ALA A 248 6.08 -9.94 21.90
N THR A 249 7.36 -10.19 22.14
CA THR A 249 7.86 -10.54 23.48
C THR A 249 9.02 -9.63 23.86
N PRO A 250 8.89 -8.82 24.93
CA PRO A 250 10.00 -8.11 25.56
C PRO A 250 11.10 -9.06 26.03
N LEU A 251 12.36 -8.69 25.77
CA LEU A 251 13.53 -9.50 26.07
C LEU A 251 14.55 -8.73 26.87
N ASP A 252 15.28 -9.43 27.72
CA ASP A 252 16.56 -8.94 28.21
C ASP A 252 17.60 -9.06 27.10
N TRP A 253 18.54 -8.11 27.03
CA TRP A 253 19.63 -8.16 26.05
C TRP A 253 20.46 -9.45 26.09
N ALA A 254 20.57 -10.09 27.25
CA ALA A 254 21.25 -11.39 27.40
C ALA A 254 20.53 -12.54 26.68
N GLU A 255 19.24 -12.42 26.38
CA GLU A 255 18.45 -13.43 25.68
C GLU A 255 18.63 -13.37 24.16
N LEU A 256 19.03 -12.22 23.62
CA LEU A 256 19.12 -11.98 22.17
C LEU A 256 19.94 -13.04 21.43
N GLY A 257 21.03 -13.54 22.04
CA GLY A 257 21.88 -14.56 21.42
C GLY A 257 21.19 -15.88 21.09
N ARG A 258 20.02 -16.15 21.66
CA ARG A 258 19.22 -17.37 21.41
C ARG A 258 17.81 -17.09 20.89
N ALA A 259 17.37 -15.83 20.90
CA ALA A 259 16.01 -15.44 20.55
C ALA A 259 15.81 -15.37 19.03
N THR A 260 14.71 -15.92 18.52
CA THR A 260 14.25 -15.63 17.15
C THR A 260 13.05 -14.68 17.20
N PRO A 261 12.90 -13.77 16.22
CA PRO A 261 11.79 -12.81 16.14
C PRO A 261 10.39 -13.39 16.37
N ASN A 262 10.12 -14.56 15.81
CA ASN A 262 8.86 -15.30 15.92
C ASN A 262 8.91 -16.51 16.87
N GLY A 263 9.94 -16.61 17.72
CA GLY A 263 10.21 -17.81 18.52
C GLY A 263 9.32 -18.02 19.76
N PHE A 264 8.41 -17.10 20.04
CA PHE A 264 7.61 -17.08 21.27
C PHE A 264 6.15 -17.36 20.95
N SER A 265 5.61 -18.44 21.51
CA SER A 265 4.19 -18.79 21.43
C SER A 265 3.44 -18.40 22.72
N PRO A 266 2.10 -18.39 22.72
CA PRO A 266 1.30 -18.08 23.92
C PRO A 266 1.68 -18.99 25.10
N ALA A 267 1.92 -20.27 24.83
CA ALA A 267 2.33 -21.23 25.85
C ALA A 267 3.75 -20.98 26.39
N SER A 268 4.69 -20.56 25.56
CA SER A 268 6.05 -20.23 26.03
C SER A 268 6.07 -18.94 26.82
N VAL A 269 5.31 -17.92 26.40
CA VAL A 269 5.20 -16.63 27.11
C VAL A 269 4.57 -16.82 28.49
N ARG A 270 3.47 -17.56 28.61
CA ARG A 270 2.89 -17.89 29.94
C ARG A 270 3.90 -18.58 30.86
N ARG A 271 4.67 -19.53 30.33
CA ARG A 271 5.71 -20.23 31.09
C ARG A 271 6.86 -19.31 31.48
N ARG A 272 7.20 -18.34 30.61
CA ARG A 272 8.22 -17.33 30.86
C ARG A 272 7.81 -16.42 32.01
N LEU A 273 6.61 -15.84 31.95
CA LEU A 273 6.09 -14.94 32.98
C LEU A 273 5.88 -15.63 34.34
N ALA A 274 5.62 -16.93 34.36
CA ALA A 274 5.57 -17.71 35.60
C ALA A 274 6.95 -17.89 36.29
N ARG A 275 8.06 -17.62 35.59
CA ARG A 275 9.43 -17.83 36.08
C ARG A 275 10.23 -16.54 36.23
N LYS A 276 9.85 -15.51 35.49
CA LYS A 276 10.55 -14.23 35.43
C LYS A 276 9.55 -13.11 35.23
N THR A 277 9.83 -11.95 35.83
CA THR A 277 9.11 -10.70 35.56
C THR A 277 9.32 -10.21 34.12
N ASP A 278 8.49 -9.25 33.72
CA ASP A 278 8.63 -8.55 32.45
C ASP A 278 9.97 -7.79 32.41
N PRO A 279 10.85 -8.01 31.41
CA PRO A 279 12.11 -7.29 31.26
C PRO A 279 11.97 -5.77 31.11
N TRP A 280 10.79 -5.29 30.69
CA TRP A 280 10.50 -3.87 30.55
C TRP A 280 9.79 -3.28 31.77
N THR A 281 9.72 -4.01 32.90
CA THR A 281 9.21 -3.46 34.15
C THR A 281 10.05 -2.24 34.55
N GLY A 282 9.39 -1.09 34.74
CA GLY A 282 10.07 0.17 35.08
C GLY A 282 10.74 0.87 33.90
N ILE A 283 10.36 0.55 32.65
CA ILE A 283 10.91 1.21 31.45
C ILE A 283 10.86 2.75 31.54
N ASP A 284 9.79 3.32 32.09
CA ASP A 284 9.63 4.78 32.24
C ASP A 284 10.65 5.42 33.20
N ASP A 285 11.20 4.66 34.15
CA ASP A 285 12.23 5.15 35.08
C ASP A 285 13.56 5.45 34.38
N HIS A 286 13.69 5.03 33.11
CA HIS A 286 14.87 5.22 32.27
C HIS A 286 14.70 6.31 31.20
N ALA A 287 13.61 7.09 31.25
CA ALA A 287 13.33 8.15 30.31
C ALA A 287 14.48 9.17 30.21
N ALA A 288 14.87 9.52 28.99
CA ALA A 288 15.94 10.48 28.70
C ALA A 288 15.49 11.54 27.68
N SER A 289 16.18 12.68 27.66
CA SER A 289 15.92 13.74 26.69
C SER A 289 16.42 13.34 25.30
N ALA A 290 15.52 13.37 24.31
CA ALA A 290 15.88 13.17 22.90
C ALA A 290 16.84 14.26 22.40
N ALA A 291 16.68 15.50 22.89
CA ALA A 291 17.52 16.62 22.48
C ALA A 291 18.98 16.45 22.93
N ASP A 292 19.20 16.14 24.20
CA ASP A 292 20.54 15.87 24.73
C ASP A 292 21.19 14.67 24.02
N ALA A 293 20.40 13.63 23.71
CA ALA A 293 20.90 12.45 23.01
C ALA A 293 21.29 12.76 21.56
N ARG A 294 20.49 13.55 20.84
CA ARG A 294 20.80 14.00 19.49
C ARG A 294 22.04 14.91 19.46
N GLU A 295 22.21 15.79 20.45
CA GLU A 295 23.44 16.59 20.59
C GLU A 295 24.68 15.69 20.76
N ARG A 296 24.59 14.66 21.61
CA ARG A 296 25.67 13.68 21.77
C ARG A 296 25.94 12.92 20.47
N LEU A 297 24.92 12.51 19.73
CA LEU A 297 25.08 11.85 18.42
C LEU A 297 25.86 12.74 17.44
N LEU A 298 25.49 14.01 17.32
CA LEU A 298 26.18 14.98 16.46
C LEU A 298 27.63 15.23 16.90
N ALA A 299 27.90 15.20 18.21
CA ALA A 299 29.24 15.36 18.77
C ALA A 299 30.18 14.17 18.50
N LEU A 300 29.67 12.99 18.12
CA LEU A 300 30.49 11.83 17.75
C LEU A 300 31.22 12.03 16.40
N GLY A 301 30.77 12.98 15.56
CA GLY A 301 31.34 13.29 14.24
C GLY A 301 31.25 12.15 13.22
N ASP A 302 31.57 12.43 11.95
CA ASP A 302 31.38 11.48 10.83
C ASP A 302 32.34 10.26 10.82
N LEU A 303 33.32 10.19 11.74
CA LEU A 303 34.46 9.27 11.63
C LEU A 303 34.76 8.41 12.87
N ALA A 304 33.91 8.38 13.91
CA ALA A 304 34.09 7.42 15.00
C ALA A 304 33.65 6.02 14.52
N PRO A 305 34.56 5.03 14.37
CA PRO A 305 34.19 3.70 13.91
C PRO A 305 33.35 3.00 14.98
N LEU A 306 32.11 2.62 14.61
CA LEU A 306 31.40 1.55 15.31
C LEU A 306 32.27 0.29 15.17
N ALA A 307 32.64 -0.34 16.30
CA ALA A 307 33.60 -1.44 16.33
C ALA A 307 33.41 -2.43 15.15
N GLU A 308 34.46 -2.62 14.36
CA GLU A 308 34.45 -3.41 13.11
C GLU A 308 33.93 -4.84 13.34
N LEU A 309 33.11 -5.32 12.39
CA LEU A 309 32.66 -6.71 12.33
C LEU A 309 33.87 -7.65 12.17
N PRO A 310 33.95 -8.78 12.90
CA PRO A 310 34.67 -9.92 12.40
C PRO A 310 33.93 -10.46 11.17
N ARG A 311 34.60 -10.53 10.02
CA ARG A 311 34.07 -11.20 8.82
C ARG A 311 33.68 -12.64 9.16
N PRO A 312 32.52 -13.15 8.70
CA PRO A 312 32.15 -14.54 8.94
C PRO A 312 33.18 -15.46 8.28
N SER A 313 33.85 -16.28 9.10
CA SER A 313 34.75 -17.33 8.61
C SER A 313 33.93 -18.41 7.89
N PRO A 314 34.33 -18.85 6.69
CA PRO A 314 33.78 -20.07 6.13
C PRO A 314 34.33 -21.26 6.95
N LEU A 315 33.42 -22.14 7.38
CA LEU A 315 33.62 -23.37 8.17
C LEU A 315 33.60 -23.16 9.71
N ASP A 316 32.57 -23.66 10.39
CA ASP A 316 32.72 -24.97 11.01
C ASP A 316 31.42 -25.63 11.50
N ARG A 317 31.44 -26.96 11.36
CA ARG A 317 30.39 -27.94 11.65
C ARG A 317 30.09 -27.98 13.15
N VAL A 318 28.80 -28.02 13.48
CA VAL A 318 28.29 -28.29 14.84
C VAL A 318 28.79 -29.66 15.35
N PRO A 319 29.48 -29.73 16.50
CA PRO A 319 29.58 -30.96 17.27
C PRO A 319 28.38 -31.05 18.23
N ARG A 320 27.66 -32.17 18.17
CA ARG A 320 26.61 -32.54 19.12
C ARG A 320 27.20 -32.77 20.52
N PRO A 321 26.51 -32.40 21.61
CA PRO A 321 26.67 -33.06 22.89
C PRO A 321 25.53 -34.04 23.16
N SER A 322 25.85 -35.20 23.73
CA SER A 322 24.94 -36.12 24.43
C SER A 322 25.45 -36.32 25.88
N PRO A 323 24.77 -37.09 26.74
CA PRO A 323 23.83 -36.58 27.73
C PRO A 323 24.33 -36.80 29.17
N LEU A 324 23.87 -36.00 30.14
CA LEU A 324 24.04 -36.31 31.56
C LEU A 324 22.68 -36.40 32.26
N ASN A 325 22.49 -37.54 32.92
CA ASN A 325 21.33 -37.97 33.72
C ASN A 325 21.67 -37.81 35.25
N PRO A 326 20.81 -38.17 36.22
CA PRO A 326 20.35 -37.26 37.26
C PRO A 326 20.72 -37.72 38.69
N GLY A 327 20.51 -36.87 39.69
CA GLY A 327 20.63 -37.25 41.10
C GLY A 327 19.79 -36.35 42.00
N GLY A 328 18.79 -36.92 42.68
CA GLY A 328 17.94 -36.25 43.70
C GLY A 328 18.66 -36.07 45.06
N PRO A 329 17.97 -35.89 46.22
CA PRO A 329 16.58 -36.26 46.55
C PRO A 329 15.74 -35.21 47.34
N ARG A 330 14.58 -35.67 47.82
CA ARG A 330 13.34 -35.01 48.28
C ARG A 330 13.26 -34.58 49.78
N ARG A 331 12.45 -33.52 50.04
CA ARG A 331 11.41 -33.29 51.12
C ARG A 331 11.83 -33.27 52.62
N PRO A 332 10.99 -32.83 53.62
CA PRO A 332 9.56 -32.40 53.62
C PRO A 332 9.20 -31.11 54.46
N ALA A 333 7.88 -30.84 54.50
CA ALA A 333 7.09 -29.75 55.09
C ALA A 333 6.95 -29.66 56.63
N LEU A 334 6.45 -28.50 57.12
CA LEU A 334 5.77 -28.22 58.41
C LEU A 334 5.02 -26.86 58.26
N ARG A 335 3.68 -26.73 58.24
CA ARG A 335 2.59 -26.72 59.25
C ARG A 335 2.60 -25.65 60.36
N SER A 336 1.39 -25.12 60.59
CA SER A 336 0.82 -24.39 61.75
C SER A 336 0.99 -22.85 61.74
N SER A 337 0.06 -22.01 62.21
CA SER A 337 -1.08 -22.16 63.15
C SER A 337 -2.08 -20.98 63.02
N ARG A 338 -3.32 -21.19 63.50
CA ARG A 338 -4.47 -20.26 63.54
C ARG A 338 -4.62 -19.51 64.89
N HIS A 339 -5.43 -18.43 64.83
CA HIS A 339 -6.41 -17.89 65.83
C HIS A 339 -5.95 -16.91 66.93
N PRO A 340 -6.85 -16.14 67.63
CA PRO A 340 -8.34 -16.03 67.53
C PRO A 340 -9.05 -14.63 67.80
N LEU A 341 -10.39 -14.58 67.54
CA LEU A 341 -11.54 -13.90 68.27
C LEU A 341 -11.62 -12.34 68.33
N ARG A 342 -12.76 -11.59 68.39
CA ARG A 342 -14.18 -11.75 68.85
C ARG A 342 -15.00 -10.48 68.40
N ALA A 343 -16.18 -10.59 67.74
CA ALA A 343 -17.58 -10.32 68.17
C ALA A 343 -18.02 -8.93 68.79
N ASP A 344 -18.83 -8.16 68.03
CA ASP A 344 -20.20 -7.53 68.23
C ASP A 344 -20.57 -6.80 69.57
N PRO A 345 -21.68 -5.99 69.75
CA PRO A 345 -22.86 -5.74 68.89
C PRO A 345 -23.60 -4.34 68.95
N GLN A 346 -24.72 -4.28 68.18
CA GLN A 346 -25.95 -3.42 68.29
C GLN A 346 -25.92 -1.98 67.71
N GLY A 347 -26.93 -1.45 67.03
CA GLY A 347 -28.25 -1.94 66.62
C GLY A 347 -29.17 -0.78 66.19
N ARG A 348 -30.32 -1.17 65.63
CA ARG A 348 -31.62 -0.47 65.53
C ARG A 348 -32.01 0.30 64.25
N ALA A 349 -33.15 -0.17 63.76
CA ALA A 349 -33.99 0.27 62.64
C ALA A 349 -34.79 1.55 62.93
N LEU A 350 -35.35 2.14 61.86
CA LEU A 350 -36.66 2.79 61.87
C LEU A 350 -37.29 2.78 60.45
N GLN A 351 -38.60 2.53 60.42
CA GLN A 351 -39.48 2.33 59.27
C GLN A 351 -40.21 3.62 58.86
N THR A 352 -40.43 3.77 57.53
CA THR A 352 -41.60 4.25 56.71
C THR A 352 -42.65 5.23 57.30
N PRO A 353 -43.27 6.14 56.50
CA PRO A 353 -44.37 5.83 55.52
C PRO A 353 -44.31 6.64 54.19
N VAL A 354 -44.70 6.18 52.99
CA VAL A 354 -46.01 5.86 52.35
C VAL A 354 -46.97 7.06 52.18
N ASP A 355 -47.35 7.28 50.90
CA ASP A 355 -48.51 7.99 50.26
C ASP A 355 -48.00 8.92 49.12
N THR A 356 -48.51 8.99 47.87
CA THR A 356 -49.83 8.71 47.25
C THR A 356 -49.69 8.61 45.71
N GLU A 357 -50.58 7.87 45.03
CA GLU A 357 -50.81 7.92 43.56
C GLU A 357 -51.28 9.33 43.11
N ALA A 358 -51.03 9.83 41.88
CA ALA A 358 -51.63 9.46 40.58
C ALA A 358 -51.01 10.31 39.41
N PRO A 359 -51.52 10.30 38.15
CA PRO A 359 -50.98 9.53 37.02
C PRO A 359 -50.51 10.37 35.79
N ALA A 360 -50.04 9.65 34.76
CA ALA A 360 -49.98 10.00 33.33
C ALA A 360 -48.60 10.25 32.69
N ARG A 361 -48.15 9.32 31.84
CA ARG A 361 -48.26 9.41 30.37
C ARG A 361 -47.50 8.27 29.68
N SER A 362 -48.27 7.30 29.17
CA SER A 362 -47.80 6.38 28.14
C SER A 362 -47.59 7.14 26.82
N ARG A 363 -46.34 7.43 26.48
CA ARG A 363 -45.92 7.64 25.09
C ARG A 363 -44.56 6.97 24.95
N ARG A 364 -44.32 6.34 23.79
CA ARG A 364 -43.08 5.64 23.34
C ARG A 364 -43.06 4.10 23.34
N ARG A 365 -44.20 3.40 23.36
CA ARG A 365 -44.23 1.98 22.89
C ARG A 365 -44.20 1.84 21.36
N TRP A 366 -44.63 2.87 20.62
CA TRP A 366 -44.65 2.86 19.15
C TRP A 366 -43.33 3.26 18.49
N LEU A 367 -42.37 3.84 19.23
CA LEU A 367 -41.06 4.23 18.67
C LEU A 367 -40.13 3.05 18.43
N ARG A 368 -40.29 1.94 19.16
CA ARG A 368 -39.44 0.74 19.01
C ARG A 368 -39.54 0.09 17.61
N PRO A 369 -40.73 -0.18 17.04
CA PRO A 369 -40.81 -0.68 15.68
C PRO A 369 -40.30 0.33 14.66
N VAL A 370 -40.51 1.63 14.86
CA VAL A 370 -39.98 2.69 13.97
C VAL A 370 -38.45 2.71 13.97
N VAL A 371 -37.82 2.64 15.14
CA VAL A 371 -36.35 2.59 15.26
C VAL A 371 -35.80 1.31 14.64
N ILE A 372 -36.42 0.15 14.89
CA ILE A 372 -35.98 -1.12 14.28
C ILE A 372 -36.10 -1.06 12.75
N THR A 373 -37.22 -0.56 12.22
CA THR A 373 -37.40 -0.40 10.77
C THR A 373 -36.38 0.57 10.18
N LEU A 374 -36.11 1.71 10.83
CA LEU A 374 -35.10 2.65 10.37
C LEU A 374 -33.67 2.07 10.44
N SER A 375 -33.34 1.30 11.49
CA SER A 375 -32.05 0.61 11.59
C SER A 375 -31.90 -0.47 10.53
N VAL A 376 -32.96 -1.24 10.23
CA VAL A 376 -32.94 -2.23 9.14
C VAL A 376 -32.80 -1.55 7.79
N LEU A 377 -33.54 -0.46 7.54
CA LEU A 377 -33.40 0.32 6.31
C LEU A 377 -32.00 0.92 6.18
N LEU A 378 -31.40 1.39 7.28
CA LEU A 378 -30.03 1.91 7.28
C LEU A 378 -29.01 0.80 6.99
N VAL A 379 -29.13 -0.38 7.61
CA VAL A 379 -28.24 -1.52 7.33
C VAL A 379 -28.40 -2.00 5.88
N LEU A 380 -29.63 -2.06 5.36
CA LEU A 380 -29.87 -2.41 3.96
C LEU A 380 -29.32 -1.34 3.01
N ALA A 381 -29.45 -0.06 3.36
CA ALA A 381 -28.88 1.05 2.58
C ALA A 381 -27.35 1.00 2.60
N LEU A 382 -26.71 0.80 3.76
CA LEU A 382 -25.26 0.67 3.88
C LEU A 382 -24.73 -0.60 3.18
N GLY A 383 -25.46 -1.72 3.28
CA GLY A 383 -25.13 -2.95 2.56
C GLY A 383 -25.28 -2.79 1.04
N GLY A 384 -26.32 -2.08 0.59
CA GLY A 384 -26.52 -1.72 -0.81
C GLY A 384 -25.43 -0.78 -1.32
N LEU A 385 -25.04 0.21 -0.51
CA LEU A 385 -23.95 1.14 -0.81
C LEU A 385 -22.61 0.40 -0.93
N GLY A 386 -22.31 -0.50 0.00
CA GLY A 386 -21.10 -1.32 -0.04
C GLY A 386 -21.06 -2.28 -1.22
N ALA A 387 -22.20 -2.91 -1.57
CA ALA A 387 -22.28 -3.78 -2.74
C ALA A 387 -22.14 -3.01 -4.07
N ALA A 388 -22.77 -1.84 -4.17
CA ALA A 388 -22.62 -0.96 -5.33
C ALA A 388 -21.18 -0.46 -5.46
N GLY A 389 -20.60 0.04 -4.36
CA GLY A 389 -19.20 0.47 -4.32
C GLY A 389 -18.23 -0.66 -4.68
N TRP A 390 -18.51 -1.90 -4.24
CA TRP A 390 -17.72 -3.07 -4.63
C TRP A 390 -17.82 -3.39 -6.12
N TYR A 391 -19.03 -3.36 -6.70
CA TYR A 391 -19.24 -3.54 -8.13
C TYR A 391 -18.45 -2.50 -8.94
N PHE A 392 -18.64 -1.21 -8.63
CA PHE A 392 -17.94 -0.14 -9.33
C PHE A 392 -16.43 -0.17 -9.10
N SER A 393 -15.96 -0.64 -7.95
CA SER A 393 -14.52 -0.85 -7.75
C SER A 393 -13.94 -1.87 -8.74
N GLY A 394 -14.69 -2.92 -9.10
CA GLY A 394 -14.26 -3.92 -10.07
C GLY A 394 -14.02 -3.31 -11.45
N GLU A 395 -14.92 -2.42 -11.91
CA GLU A 395 -14.75 -1.68 -13.18
C GLU A 395 -13.49 -0.80 -13.22
N VAL A 396 -12.95 -0.44 -12.04
CA VAL A 396 -11.75 0.40 -11.93
C VAL A 396 -10.47 -0.45 -11.93
N ILE A 397 -10.45 -1.57 -11.20
CA ILE A 397 -9.19 -2.29 -10.92
C ILE A 397 -9.12 -3.71 -11.47
N ASP A 398 -10.24 -4.30 -11.88
CA ASP A 398 -10.21 -5.62 -12.48
C ASP A 398 -9.65 -5.52 -13.92
N VAL A 399 -8.86 -6.53 -14.28
CA VAL A 399 -8.17 -6.60 -15.56
C VAL A 399 -9.14 -7.14 -16.61
N ASN A 400 -9.27 -6.44 -17.73
CA ASN A 400 -10.15 -6.83 -18.83
C ASN A 400 -9.38 -6.76 -20.15
N HIS A 401 -9.35 -7.87 -20.89
CA HIS A 401 -8.72 -7.97 -22.22
C HIS A 401 -9.75 -8.31 -23.31
N ASP A 402 -11.04 -8.19 -23.01
CA ASP A 402 -12.12 -8.48 -23.96
C ASP A 402 -12.09 -7.47 -25.11
N ASP A 403 -12.20 -7.98 -26.33
CA ASP A 403 -12.31 -7.16 -27.54
C ASP A 403 -13.68 -6.47 -27.63
N ASP A 404 -13.66 -5.21 -28.07
CA ASP A 404 -14.87 -4.48 -28.41
C ASP A 404 -15.62 -5.14 -29.58
N PRO A 405 -16.96 -5.18 -29.56
CA PRO A 405 -17.75 -5.78 -30.63
C PRO A 405 -17.57 -5.03 -31.96
N TYR A 406 -17.65 -5.75 -33.07
CA TYR A 406 -17.73 -5.17 -34.42
C TYR A 406 -19.13 -4.60 -34.66
N ASP A 407 -19.25 -3.28 -34.50
CA ASP A 407 -20.51 -2.53 -34.48
C ASP A 407 -20.91 -1.92 -35.83
N LEU A 408 -20.03 -2.00 -36.83
CA LEU A 408 -20.25 -1.52 -38.18
C LEU A 408 -20.29 -2.69 -39.18
N THR A 409 -20.92 -2.45 -40.31
CA THR A 409 -20.88 -3.36 -41.46
C THR A 409 -20.38 -2.60 -42.67
N VAL A 410 -19.29 -3.07 -43.28
CA VAL A 410 -18.69 -2.47 -44.47
C VAL A 410 -19.72 -2.47 -45.61
N VAL A 411 -19.96 -1.30 -46.20
CA VAL A 411 -20.95 -1.12 -47.29
C VAL A 411 -20.33 -1.44 -48.64
N ALA A 412 -19.07 -1.05 -48.84
CA ALA A 412 -18.27 -1.39 -50.02
C ALA A 412 -16.79 -1.25 -49.66
N ALA A 413 -15.92 -1.98 -50.35
CA ALA A 413 -14.47 -1.85 -50.21
C ALA A 413 -13.77 -2.18 -51.54
N ASP A 414 -12.70 -1.46 -51.82
CA ASP A 414 -11.72 -1.78 -52.87
C ASP A 414 -10.29 -1.58 -52.34
N ASP A 415 -9.28 -1.68 -53.22
CA ASP A 415 -7.87 -1.62 -52.85
C ASP A 415 -7.41 -0.25 -52.27
N ALA A 416 -8.21 0.82 -52.43
CA ALA A 416 -7.83 2.18 -52.05
C ALA A 416 -8.88 2.88 -51.17
N THR A 417 -10.13 2.43 -51.17
CA THR A 417 -11.21 3.05 -50.41
C THR A 417 -12.14 2.05 -49.72
N VAL A 418 -12.73 2.47 -48.61
CA VAL A 418 -13.80 1.75 -47.90
C VAL A 418 -14.99 2.67 -47.65
N THR A 419 -16.18 2.18 -47.93
CA THR A 419 -17.45 2.85 -47.62
C THR A 419 -18.05 2.23 -46.37
N LEU A 420 -18.31 3.06 -45.37
CA LEU A 420 -18.86 2.71 -44.07
C LEU A 420 -20.20 3.45 -43.84
N PRO A 421 -21.09 2.94 -42.98
CA PRO A 421 -22.29 3.70 -42.58
C PRO A 421 -21.87 5.04 -41.98
N ASN A 422 -22.58 6.13 -42.31
CA ASN A 422 -22.28 7.44 -41.74
C ASN A 422 -22.66 7.49 -40.25
N THR A 423 -21.66 7.32 -39.41
CA THR A 423 -21.72 7.41 -37.96
C THR A 423 -20.76 8.49 -37.47
N LYS A 424 -20.89 8.87 -36.19
CA LYS A 424 -19.96 9.81 -35.57
C LYS A 424 -18.50 9.32 -35.69
N ALA A 425 -18.25 8.02 -35.52
CA ALA A 425 -16.90 7.45 -35.58
C ALA A 425 -16.32 7.41 -37.01
N SER A 426 -17.12 7.01 -38.00
CA SER A 426 -16.67 6.95 -39.39
C SER A 426 -16.46 8.32 -40.03
N ALA A 427 -17.13 9.36 -39.52
CA ALA A 427 -17.00 10.73 -40.00
C ALA A 427 -15.85 11.52 -39.32
N LEU A 428 -15.15 10.94 -38.34
CA LEU A 428 -14.02 11.62 -37.69
C LEU A 428 -12.89 11.87 -38.70
N PRO A 429 -12.37 13.11 -38.80
CA PRO A 429 -11.20 13.39 -39.64
C PRO A 429 -9.95 12.70 -39.09
N GLY A 430 -8.90 12.62 -39.92
CA GLY A 430 -7.60 12.10 -39.51
C GLY A 430 -7.41 10.60 -39.75
N THR A 431 -6.41 9.99 -39.12
CA THR A 431 -6.00 8.61 -39.35
C THR A 431 -6.52 7.67 -38.26
N TRP A 432 -7.25 6.61 -38.62
CA TRP A 432 -7.89 5.70 -37.66
C TRP A 432 -7.66 4.22 -37.99
N GLY A 433 -7.79 3.33 -37.01
CA GLY A 433 -7.79 1.90 -37.24
C GLY A 433 -9.18 1.40 -37.65
N LEU A 434 -9.25 0.48 -38.61
CA LEU A 434 -10.42 -0.34 -38.91
C LEU A 434 -10.07 -1.80 -38.62
N ALA A 435 -10.76 -2.44 -37.69
CA ALA A 435 -10.50 -3.82 -37.28
C ALA A 435 -11.71 -4.73 -37.55
N TRP A 436 -11.46 -5.99 -37.92
CA TRP A 436 -12.43 -7.06 -38.06
C TRP A 436 -11.82 -8.40 -37.60
N GLU A 437 -12.62 -9.47 -37.56
CA GLU A 437 -12.28 -10.76 -36.91
C GLU A 437 -10.86 -11.27 -37.21
N ASP A 438 -10.41 -11.19 -38.46
CA ASP A 438 -9.10 -11.69 -38.91
C ASP A 438 -8.33 -10.64 -39.73
N GLY A 439 -8.54 -9.35 -39.48
CA GLY A 439 -7.82 -8.34 -40.25
C GLY A 439 -7.94 -6.91 -39.77
N ARG A 440 -7.14 -6.07 -40.41
CA ARG A 440 -6.98 -4.67 -40.03
C ARG A 440 -6.55 -3.77 -41.18
N ALA A 441 -7.00 -2.54 -41.12
CA ALA A 441 -6.66 -1.49 -42.06
C ALA A 441 -6.47 -0.13 -41.38
N VAL A 442 -5.74 0.75 -42.05
CA VAL A 442 -5.62 2.17 -41.70
C VAL A 442 -6.61 2.96 -42.55
N LEU A 443 -7.46 3.74 -41.91
CA LEU A 443 -8.36 4.71 -42.55
C LEU A 443 -7.64 6.05 -42.69
N GLY A 444 -7.58 6.57 -43.92
CA GLY A 444 -7.04 7.88 -44.27
C GLY A 444 -8.16 8.89 -44.57
N ASP A 445 -7.90 9.87 -45.42
CA ASP A 445 -8.81 11.01 -45.65
C ASP A 445 -10.22 10.61 -46.12
N THR A 446 -11.21 11.47 -45.81
CA THR A 446 -12.57 11.31 -46.32
C THR A 446 -12.62 11.67 -47.81
N VAL A 447 -12.97 10.69 -48.64
CA VAL A 447 -13.12 10.84 -50.09
C VAL A 447 -14.49 11.42 -50.46
N SER A 448 -15.54 10.95 -49.79
CA SER A 448 -16.91 11.46 -49.97
C SER A 448 -17.77 11.14 -48.75
N GLU A 449 -18.73 12.02 -48.46
CA GLU A 449 -19.70 11.84 -47.38
C GLU A 449 -21.10 12.26 -47.84
N ASP A 450 -22.10 11.43 -47.52
CA ASP A 450 -23.51 11.77 -47.63
C ASP A 450 -24.28 11.39 -46.35
N ALA A 451 -25.61 11.50 -46.36
CA ALA A 451 -26.42 11.26 -45.18
C ALA A 451 -26.43 9.79 -44.69
N GLU A 452 -26.05 8.83 -45.54
CA GLU A 452 -26.11 7.40 -45.24
C GLU A 452 -24.72 6.77 -45.10
N THR A 453 -23.72 7.27 -45.82
CA THR A 453 -22.40 6.66 -45.92
C THR A 453 -21.23 7.66 -45.89
N VAL A 454 -20.08 7.18 -45.43
CA VAL A 454 -18.78 7.86 -45.53
C VAL A 454 -17.82 6.94 -46.26
N THR A 455 -17.20 7.43 -47.32
CA THR A 455 -16.11 6.74 -48.03
C THR A 455 -14.79 7.36 -47.63
N ARG A 456 -13.85 6.52 -47.18
CA ARG A 456 -12.52 6.91 -46.73
C ARG A 456 -11.44 6.20 -47.53
N GLU A 457 -10.28 6.81 -47.63
CA GLU A 457 -9.07 6.10 -48.05
C GLU A 457 -8.79 4.95 -47.08
N VAL A 458 -8.33 3.81 -47.59
CA VAL A 458 -8.02 2.63 -46.78
C VAL A 458 -6.72 1.99 -47.23
N GLN A 459 -5.90 1.60 -46.27
CA GLN A 459 -4.73 0.75 -46.45
C GLN A 459 -4.90 -0.51 -45.62
N VAL A 460 -5.20 -1.63 -46.27
CA VAL A 460 -5.28 -2.94 -45.60
C VAL A 460 -3.87 -3.38 -45.18
N LEU A 461 -3.67 -3.62 -43.89
CA LEU A 461 -2.41 -4.11 -43.34
C LEU A 461 -2.33 -5.64 -43.47
N TYR A 462 -3.41 -6.33 -43.11
CA TYR A 462 -3.58 -7.77 -43.24
C TYR A 462 -5.07 -8.15 -43.21
N GLY A 463 -5.36 -9.38 -43.64
CA GLY A 463 -6.72 -9.89 -43.79
C GLY A 463 -7.41 -9.41 -45.07
N ASP A 464 -8.60 -9.93 -45.32
CA ASP A 464 -9.41 -9.59 -46.50
C ASP A 464 -10.57 -8.66 -46.10
N LEU A 465 -10.57 -7.44 -46.62
CA LEU A 465 -11.65 -6.47 -46.41
C LEU A 465 -12.65 -6.51 -47.57
N ALA A 466 -13.91 -6.82 -47.28
CA ALA A 466 -14.96 -6.91 -48.29
C ALA A 466 -16.30 -6.31 -47.84
N GLU A 467 -17.20 -6.05 -48.79
CA GLU A 467 -18.60 -5.71 -48.51
C GLU A 467 -19.24 -6.75 -47.57
N GLY A 468 -19.97 -6.27 -46.56
CA GLY A 468 -20.63 -7.11 -45.56
C GLY A 468 -19.73 -7.52 -44.39
N THR A 469 -18.45 -7.16 -44.38
CA THR A 469 -17.54 -7.43 -43.25
C THR A 469 -18.01 -6.67 -42.01
N ALA A 470 -18.17 -7.38 -40.89
CA ALA A 470 -18.39 -6.75 -39.60
C ALA A 470 -17.08 -6.16 -39.11
N ALA A 471 -17.04 -4.85 -38.85
CA ALA A 471 -15.84 -4.13 -38.47
C ALA A 471 -16.10 -3.14 -37.32
N ARG A 472 -15.04 -2.63 -36.71
CA ARG A 472 -15.06 -1.52 -35.76
C ARG A 472 -14.00 -0.48 -36.13
N ILE A 473 -14.27 0.78 -35.82
CA ILE A 473 -13.26 1.83 -35.88
C ILE A 473 -12.69 2.00 -34.48
N ASP A 474 -11.37 1.94 -34.34
CA ASP A 474 -10.69 2.20 -33.07
C ASP A 474 -9.47 3.11 -33.25
N LYS A 475 -8.99 3.64 -32.13
CA LYS A 475 -7.88 4.61 -32.07
C LYS A 475 -6.51 3.95 -32.22
N TRP A 476 -6.40 2.66 -31.89
CA TRP A 476 -5.18 1.90 -32.11
C TRP A 476 -5.04 1.75 -33.62
N THR A 477 -4.12 2.43 -34.30
CA THR A 477 -4.13 2.45 -35.78
C THR A 477 -3.62 1.13 -36.39
N TYR A 478 -2.49 0.64 -35.89
CA TYR A 478 -1.72 -0.42 -36.54
C TYR A 478 -2.02 -1.84 -36.04
N GLY A 479 -2.41 -1.96 -34.77
CA GLY A 479 -3.06 -3.14 -34.16
C GLY A 479 -2.28 -4.44 -34.00
N GLU A 480 -1.17 -4.62 -34.71
CA GLU A 480 -0.25 -5.75 -34.56
C GLU A 480 1.13 -5.28 -34.07
N ASP A 481 2.20 -5.91 -34.56
CA ASP A 481 3.58 -5.64 -34.23
C ASP A 481 4.19 -4.47 -35.04
N PRO A 482 5.38 -3.96 -34.67
CA PRO A 482 6.06 -2.88 -35.37
C PRO A 482 6.33 -3.16 -36.86
N LYS A 483 6.52 -4.43 -37.25
CA LYS A 483 6.82 -4.81 -38.64
C LYS A 483 5.59 -4.73 -39.52
N THR A 484 4.48 -5.31 -39.07
CA THR A 484 3.20 -5.32 -39.79
C THR A 484 2.59 -3.93 -39.79
N GLY A 485 2.69 -3.21 -38.66
CA GLY A 485 2.11 -1.88 -38.49
C GLY A 485 2.89 -0.76 -39.21
N LEU A 486 4.20 -0.70 -39.00
CA LEU A 486 5.04 0.43 -39.42
C LEU A 486 6.12 0.03 -40.45
N GLY A 487 6.24 -1.25 -40.79
CA GLY A 487 7.33 -1.75 -41.63
C GLY A 487 8.68 -1.86 -40.91
N LEU A 488 8.74 -1.57 -39.62
CA LEU A 488 9.97 -1.50 -38.82
C LEU A 488 10.43 -2.90 -38.37
N ASP A 489 11.72 -3.17 -38.47
CA ASP A 489 12.29 -4.37 -37.86
C ASP A 489 12.24 -4.23 -36.33
N PHE A 490 11.98 -5.33 -35.62
CA PHE A 490 11.95 -5.35 -34.16
C PHE A 490 12.38 -6.72 -33.63
N THR A 491 12.64 -6.81 -32.34
CA THR A 491 12.94 -8.06 -31.64
C THR A 491 12.07 -8.16 -30.38
N ASP A 492 11.51 -9.34 -30.14
CA ASP A 492 10.91 -9.67 -28.85
C ASP A 492 12.01 -9.82 -27.80
N VAL A 493 11.91 -9.05 -26.73
CA VAL A 493 12.83 -9.09 -25.60
C VAL A 493 12.07 -9.31 -24.31
N ASP A 494 12.77 -9.87 -23.32
CA ASP A 494 12.24 -10.15 -22.00
C ASP A 494 12.90 -9.19 -21.00
N VAL A 495 12.12 -8.27 -20.44
CA VAL A 495 12.55 -7.33 -19.39
C VAL A 495 12.43 -8.04 -18.04
N PRO A 496 13.54 -8.30 -17.32
CA PRO A 496 13.47 -9.02 -16.04
C PRO A 496 12.86 -8.13 -14.96
N THR A 497 11.81 -8.62 -14.28
CA THR A 497 11.17 -7.90 -13.15
C THR A 497 11.13 -8.75 -11.88
N GLY A 498 10.71 -8.15 -10.77
CA GLY A 498 10.48 -8.87 -9.51
C GLY A 498 9.37 -9.92 -9.56
N LEU A 499 8.49 -9.89 -10.58
CA LEU A 499 7.40 -10.85 -10.78
C LEU A 499 7.72 -11.93 -11.82
N GLY A 500 8.81 -11.77 -12.58
CA GLY A 500 9.18 -12.59 -13.72
C GLY A 500 9.54 -11.75 -14.93
N ASP A 501 9.87 -12.41 -16.03
CA ASP A 501 10.22 -11.74 -17.27
C ASP A 501 8.98 -11.13 -17.93
N MET A 502 9.07 -9.87 -18.38
CA MET A 502 8.02 -9.12 -19.06
C MET A 502 8.34 -8.97 -20.55
N PRO A 503 7.47 -9.47 -21.44
CA PRO A 503 7.65 -9.29 -22.88
C PRO A 503 7.62 -7.82 -23.28
N ALA A 504 8.52 -7.44 -24.17
CA ALA A 504 8.56 -6.11 -24.76
C ALA A 504 9.05 -6.19 -26.21
N TRP A 505 8.73 -5.17 -26.99
CA TRP A 505 9.29 -4.99 -28.32
C TRP A 505 10.45 -4.02 -28.28
N PHE A 506 11.63 -4.48 -28.69
CA PHE A 506 12.75 -3.61 -28.97
C PHE A 506 12.78 -3.27 -30.46
N VAL A 507 12.62 -1.98 -30.76
CA VAL A 507 12.68 -1.41 -32.11
C VAL A 507 13.98 -0.61 -32.22
N PRO A 508 14.99 -1.06 -33.00
CA PRO A 508 16.19 -0.27 -33.23
C PRO A 508 15.86 0.99 -34.02
N SER A 509 16.70 2.02 -33.87
CA SER A 509 16.57 3.21 -34.70
C SER A 509 16.84 2.90 -36.19
N THR A 510 16.16 3.60 -37.09
CA THR A 510 16.35 3.43 -38.55
C THR A 510 17.55 4.23 -39.06
N VAL A 511 18.00 5.20 -38.26
CA VAL A 511 19.18 6.03 -38.50
C VAL A 511 20.07 6.01 -37.25
N VAL A 512 21.40 5.95 -37.44
CA VAL A 512 22.36 6.06 -36.34
C VAL A 512 22.90 7.48 -36.31
N ASN A 513 22.58 8.22 -35.25
CA ASN A 513 23.03 9.58 -34.97
C ASN A 513 23.33 9.74 -33.46
N GLU A 514 23.51 10.96 -32.98
CA GLU A 514 23.74 11.28 -31.56
C GLU A 514 22.64 10.77 -30.61
N ASN A 515 21.43 10.54 -31.11
CA ASN A 515 20.28 10.09 -30.31
C ASN A 515 20.30 8.58 -30.02
N ALA A 516 21.18 7.81 -30.67
CA ALA A 516 21.21 6.36 -30.54
C ALA A 516 21.54 5.86 -29.12
N ASP A 517 22.13 6.71 -28.29
CA ASP A 517 22.45 6.43 -26.88
C ASP A 517 21.27 6.76 -25.93
N THR A 518 20.20 7.40 -26.42
CA THR A 518 19.00 7.72 -25.64
C THR A 518 17.87 6.80 -26.08
N TRP A 519 17.37 5.94 -25.19
CA TRP A 519 16.27 5.04 -25.52
C TRP A 519 14.93 5.64 -25.14
N VAL A 520 13.89 5.34 -25.90
CA VAL A 520 12.51 5.74 -25.57
C VAL A 520 11.79 4.53 -25.02
N ILE A 521 11.18 4.65 -23.84
CA ILE A 521 10.35 3.62 -23.25
C ILE A 521 8.90 4.05 -23.39
N THR A 522 8.12 3.30 -24.18
CA THR A 522 6.71 3.60 -24.42
C THR A 522 5.81 2.71 -23.55
N VAL A 523 4.83 3.33 -22.89
CA VAL A 523 3.96 2.69 -21.90
C VAL A 523 2.49 2.93 -22.28
N HIS A 524 1.76 1.87 -22.57
CA HIS A 524 0.36 1.96 -22.96
C HIS A 524 -0.58 2.18 -21.76
N GLY A 525 -1.83 2.52 -22.06
CA GLY A 525 -2.91 2.73 -21.11
C GLY A 525 -3.45 1.44 -20.48
N ARG A 526 -4.40 1.63 -19.57
CA ARG A 526 -5.07 0.55 -18.81
C ARG A 526 -5.80 -0.38 -19.76
N ASN A 527 -5.60 -1.70 -19.60
CA ASN A 527 -6.22 -2.74 -20.44
C ASN A 527 -5.88 -2.60 -21.94
N ALA A 528 -4.83 -1.85 -22.27
CA ALA A 528 -4.28 -1.79 -23.63
C ALA A 528 -3.11 -2.76 -23.77
N ALA A 529 -2.36 -2.62 -24.86
CA ALA A 529 -1.18 -3.42 -25.14
C ALA A 529 -0.12 -2.54 -25.83
N PRO A 530 1.14 -2.99 -25.95
CA PRO A 530 2.23 -2.21 -26.55
C PRO A 530 1.90 -1.64 -27.94
N ARG A 531 1.03 -2.32 -28.70
CA ARG A 531 0.49 -1.86 -30.00
C ARG A 531 -0.17 -0.49 -29.98
N GLU A 532 -0.70 -0.04 -28.84
CA GLU A 532 -1.26 1.31 -28.69
C GLU A 532 -0.22 2.40 -28.96
N THR A 533 1.03 2.11 -28.58
CA THR A 533 2.14 3.05 -28.61
C THR A 533 2.77 3.21 -29.99
N LEU A 534 2.44 2.32 -30.95
CA LEU A 534 3.03 2.32 -32.30
C LEU A 534 2.86 3.66 -33.04
N ARG A 535 1.81 4.42 -32.72
CA ARG A 535 1.58 5.77 -33.23
C ARG A 535 2.71 6.76 -32.90
N GLY A 536 3.43 6.55 -31.80
CA GLY A 536 4.65 7.33 -31.47
C GLY A 536 5.96 6.67 -31.93
N VAL A 537 6.00 5.34 -32.04
CA VAL A 537 7.24 4.57 -32.30
C VAL A 537 7.90 4.95 -33.63
N GLY A 538 7.11 5.17 -34.69
CA GLY A 538 7.62 5.50 -36.02
C GLY A 538 8.56 6.70 -36.02
N LEU A 539 8.08 7.83 -35.47
CA LEU A 539 8.86 9.06 -35.40
C LEU A 539 10.16 8.87 -34.61
N TYR A 540 10.12 8.23 -33.44
CA TYR A 540 11.33 8.01 -32.64
C TYR A 540 12.39 7.23 -33.40
N ALA A 541 12.00 6.13 -34.05
CA ALA A 541 12.92 5.30 -34.82
C ALA A 541 13.54 6.08 -35.99
N GLU A 542 12.74 6.90 -36.69
CA GLU A 542 13.20 7.80 -37.77
C GLU A 542 14.13 8.92 -37.31
N ARG A 543 13.96 9.40 -36.08
CA ARG A 543 14.82 10.43 -35.47
C ARG A 543 16.06 9.88 -34.77
N GLY A 544 16.27 8.58 -34.80
CA GLY A 544 17.49 7.95 -34.32
C GLY A 544 17.41 7.39 -32.90
N TYR A 545 16.23 7.38 -32.29
CA TYR A 545 16.01 6.84 -30.95
C TYR A 545 15.60 5.35 -31.02
N PRO A 546 16.32 4.43 -30.37
CA PRO A 546 15.83 3.07 -30.13
C PRO A 546 14.61 3.13 -29.20
N VAL A 547 13.62 2.27 -29.45
CA VAL A 547 12.37 2.23 -28.68
C VAL A 547 12.21 0.88 -28.01
N LEU A 548 11.86 0.90 -26.73
CA LEU A 548 11.44 -0.26 -25.95
C LEU A 548 9.96 -0.08 -25.61
N ALA A 549 9.09 -0.74 -26.37
CA ALA A 549 7.65 -0.74 -26.11
C ALA A 549 7.31 -1.88 -25.14
N VAL A 550 6.94 -1.53 -23.92
CA VAL A 550 6.86 -2.49 -22.81
C VAL A 550 5.44 -2.93 -22.51
N THR A 551 5.30 -4.19 -22.09
CA THR A 551 4.18 -4.62 -21.26
C THR A 551 4.48 -4.30 -19.79
N TYR A 552 3.45 -4.33 -18.94
CA TYR A 552 3.59 -4.32 -17.49
C TYR A 552 2.70 -5.42 -16.89
N ARG A 553 2.77 -5.57 -15.55
CA ARG A 553 2.02 -6.62 -14.85
C ARG A 553 0.55 -6.67 -15.24
N ASN A 554 0.01 -7.89 -15.31
CA ASN A 554 -1.35 -8.22 -15.72
C ASN A 554 -1.68 -8.11 -17.22
N ASP A 555 -0.79 -7.58 -18.05
CA ASP A 555 -0.96 -7.62 -19.50
C ASP A 555 -0.95 -9.05 -20.04
N GLU A 556 -1.45 -9.22 -21.26
CA GLU A 556 -1.38 -10.51 -21.95
C GLU A 556 0.07 -10.93 -22.16
N GLY A 557 0.41 -12.14 -21.71
CA GLY A 557 1.78 -12.67 -21.76
C GLY A 557 2.70 -12.20 -20.63
N ALA A 558 2.34 -11.16 -19.87
CA ALA A 558 3.11 -10.68 -18.74
C ALA A 558 2.77 -11.40 -17.42
N PRO A 559 3.68 -11.40 -16.42
CA PRO A 559 3.38 -11.87 -15.08
C PRO A 559 2.20 -11.11 -14.45
N LYS A 560 1.39 -11.82 -13.65
CA LYS A 560 0.27 -11.20 -12.92
C LYS A 560 0.74 -10.60 -11.61
N ALA A 561 0.15 -9.47 -11.24
CA ALA A 561 0.26 -8.95 -9.88
C ALA A 561 -0.26 -9.98 -8.88
N PRO A 562 0.24 -10.03 -7.62
CA PRO A 562 -0.28 -10.94 -6.60
C PRO A 562 -1.79 -10.81 -6.35
N SER A 563 -2.34 -9.60 -6.54
CA SER A 563 -3.77 -9.30 -6.45
C SER A 563 -4.57 -9.73 -7.69
N GLY A 564 -3.90 -9.91 -8.83
CA GLY A 564 -4.49 -10.07 -10.16
C GLY A 564 -5.25 -8.83 -10.64
N ARG A 565 -4.94 -7.64 -10.10
CA ARG A 565 -5.63 -6.37 -10.33
C ARG A 565 -4.65 -5.27 -10.67
N HIS A 566 -5.16 -4.22 -11.30
CA HIS A 566 -4.44 -2.96 -11.48
C HIS A 566 -4.28 -2.22 -10.16
N SER A 567 -3.12 -1.60 -9.98
CA SER A 567 -2.81 -0.65 -8.91
C SER A 567 -2.68 0.78 -9.43
N LEU A 568 -3.29 1.04 -10.59
CA LEU A 568 -3.55 2.37 -11.13
C LEU A 568 -2.29 3.22 -11.35
N GLY A 569 -1.13 2.58 -11.49
CA GLY A 569 0.15 3.26 -11.68
C GLY A 569 1.11 3.09 -10.51
N GLU A 570 0.63 2.76 -9.31
CA GLU A 570 1.48 2.63 -8.12
C GLU A 570 2.52 1.53 -8.32
N TYR A 571 2.07 0.29 -8.54
CA TYR A 571 2.99 -0.84 -8.64
C TYR A 571 3.39 -1.18 -10.07
N GLU A 572 2.59 -0.83 -11.07
CA GLU A 572 2.99 -0.91 -12.48
C GLU A 572 4.24 -0.04 -12.76
N SER A 573 4.47 1.02 -11.96
CA SER A 573 5.68 1.85 -12.05
C SER A 573 6.98 1.06 -11.84
N ASP A 574 6.96 0.01 -11.04
CA ASP A 574 8.11 -0.87 -10.80
C ASP A 574 8.55 -1.59 -12.08
N ASP A 575 7.59 -1.90 -12.95
CA ASP A 575 7.84 -2.62 -14.20
C ASP A 575 8.50 -1.68 -15.22
N VAL A 576 8.09 -0.41 -15.22
CA VAL A 576 8.76 0.65 -16.00
C VAL A 576 10.15 0.96 -15.46
N LEU A 577 10.35 0.95 -14.14
CA LEU A 577 11.70 1.09 -13.55
C LEU A 577 12.61 -0.07 -13.99
N ALA A 578 12.11 -1.30 -14.01
CA ALA A 578 12.84 -2.45 -14.54
C ALA A 578 13.16 -2.32 -16.05
N ALA A 579 12.26 -1.70 -16.82
CA ALA A 579 12.50 -1.39 -18.23
C ALA A 579 13.60 -0.33 -18.43
N VAL A 580 13.67 0.68 -17.55
CA VAL A 580 14.77 1.65 -17.52
C VAL A 580 16.09 0.95 -17.21
N ASP A 581 16.13 0.11 -16.18
CA ASP A 581 17.32 -0.68 -15.83
C ASP A 581 17.75 -1.59 -16.99
N TYR A 582 16.80 -2.22 -17.68
CA TYR A 582 17.05 -3.02 -18.87
C TYR A 582 17.66 -2.20 -20.00
N ALA A 583 17.10 -1.02 -20.32
CA ALA A 583 17.62 -0.14 -21.36
C ALA A 583 19.06 0.28 -21.06
N LEU A 584 19.34 0.72 -19.82
CA LEU A 584 20.68 1.11 -19.38
C LEU A 584 21.67 -0.05 -19.45
N ALA A 585 21.26 -1.25 -19.01
CA ALA A 585 22.09 -2.45 -19.09
C ALA A 585 22.39 -2.87 -20.54
N ASN A 586 21.55 -2.47 -21.50
CA ASN A 586 21.68 -2.77 -22.92
C ASN A 586 22.23 -1.61 -23.76
N GLY A 587 22.83 -0.61 -23.10
CA GLY A 587 23.65 0.41 -23.77
C GLY A 587 23.00 1.79 -23.89
N ALA A 588 21.78 1.98 -23.38
CA ALA A 588 21.25 3.33 -23.18
C ALA A 588 22.11 4.08 -22.15
N LYS A 589 22.39 5.35 -22.41
CA LYS A 589 22.95 6.28 -21.42
C LYS A 589 21.85 7.04 -20.70
N ASP A 590 20.79 7.35 -21.44
CA ASP A 590 19.68 8.16 -21.01
C ASP A 590 18.38 7.56 -21.57
N VAL A 591 17.25 7.96 -20.99
CA VAL A 591 15.91 7.51 -21.42
C VAL A 591 14.92 8.66 -21.55
N ILE A 592 13.93 8.46 -22.41
CA ILE A 592 12.70 9.28 -22.50
C ILE A 592 11.53 8.36 -22.17
N LEU A 593 10.63 8.79 -21.31
CA LEU A 593 9.43 8.02 -20.98
C LEU A 593 8.21 8.63 -21.70
N HIS A 594 7.45 7.80 -22.41
CA HIS A 594 6.23 8.22 -23.11
C HIS A 594 5.04 7.35 -22.69
N GLY A 595 4.07 7.94 -22.00
CA GLY A 595 2.91 7.23 -21.44
C GLY A 595 1.57 7.71 -21.98
N TRP A 596 0.70 6.77 -22.36
CA TRP A 596 -0.69 7.03 -22.75
C TRP A 596 -1.65 6.71 -21.60
N SER A 597 -2.63 7.57 -21.31
CA SER A 597 -3.68 7.27 -20.31
C SER A 597 -3.09 6.87 -18.94
N MET A 598 -3.43 5.70 -18.39
CA MET A 598 -2.80 5.15 -17.18
C MET A 598 -1.28 4.97 -17.34
N GLY A 599 -0.77 4.70 -18.54
CA GLY A 599 0.67 4.73 -18.84
C GLY A 599 1.32 6.06 -18.47
N GLY A 600 0.59 7.17 -18.58
CA GLY A 600 1.01 8.48 -18.07
C GLY A 600 1.18 8.49 -16.54
N ALA A 601 0.20 7.94 -15.80
CA ALA A 601 0.31 7.80 -14.34
C ALA A 601 1.46 6.88 -13.93
N ILE A 602 1.69 5.80 -14.68
CA ILE A 602 2.79 4.86 -14.48
C ILE A 602 4.14 5.57 -14.63
N ILE A 603 4.37 6.29 -15.74
CA ILE A 603 5.67 6.95 -15.96
C ILE A 603 5.91 8.12 -14.99
N ALA A 604 4.86 8.85 -14.59
CA ALA A 604 4.96 9.90 -13.59
C ALA A 604 5.36 9.33 -12.22
N THR A 605 4.70 8.25 -11.81
CA THR A 605 5.01 7.53 -10.56
C THR A 605 6.41 6.91 -10.64
N ALA A 606 6.78 6.27 -11.75
CA ALA A 606 8.12 5.70 -11.96
C ALA A 606 9.21 6.76 -11.84
N TYR A 607 9.04 7.92 -12.48
CA TYR A 607 9.98 9.04 -12.39
C TYR A 607 10.18 9.49 -10.93
N ARG A 608 9.10 9.74 -10.20
CA ARG A 608 9.16 10.06 -8.76
C ARG A 608 9.82 8.93 -7.97
N HIS A 609 9.66 7.69 -8.41
CA HIS A 609 10.11 6.47 -7.75
C HIS A 609 11.60 6.16 -7.98
N MET A 610 12.18 6.68 -9.05
CA MET A 610 13.52 6.38 -9.56
C MET A 610 14.65 6.86 -8.64
N ASP A 611 15.65 5.99 -8.43
CA ASP A 611 16.84 6.28 -7.61
C ASP A 611 17.65 7.45 -8.14
N ASP A 612 17.88 7.45 -9.45
CA ASP A 612 18.62 8.48 -10.16
C ASP A 612 17.74 9.05 -11.29
N PRO A 613 16.91 10.07 -11.02
CA PRO A 613 16.06 10.66 -12.05
C PRO A 613 16.85 11.38 -13.16
N SER A 614 18.17 11.58 -13.00
CA SER A 614 18.99 12.30 -13.99
C SER A 614 19.21 11.54 -15.30
N VAL A 615 18.95 10.23 -15.30
CA VAL A 615 18.97 9.38 -16.51
C VAL A 615 17.76 9.65 -17.41
N VAL A 616 16.69 10.28 -16.90
CA VAL A 616 15.50 10.62 -17.68
C VAL A 616 15.67 12.01 -18.27
N LYS A 617 15.70 12.12 -19.60
CA LYS A 617 15.85 13.40 -20.32
C LYS A 617 14.55 14.14 -20.50
N GLY A 618 13.45 13.40 -20.57
CA GLY A 618 12.15 13.98 -20.86
C GLY A 618 11.00 13.03 -20.60
N LEU A 619 9.83 13.60 -20.34
CA LEU A 619 8.57 12.90 -20.21
C LEU A 619 7.58 13.38 -21.27
N VAL A 620 6.92 12.44 -21.92
CA VAL A 620 5.82 12.69 -22.86
C VAL A 620 4.57 12.02 -22.34
N PHE A 621 3.49 12.79 -22.21
CA PHE A 621 2.22 12.30 -21.74
C PHE A 621 1.15 12.51 -22.81
N ASP A 622 0.37 11.47 -23.08
CA ASP A 622 -0.74 11.54 -24.03
C ASP A 622 -2.05 11.15 -23.35
N SER A 623 -2.93 12.15 -23.19
CA SER A 623 -4.18 12.05 -22.45
C SER A 623 -3.99 11.33 -21.09
N PRO A 624 -3.01 11.76 -20.26
CA PRO A 624 -2.62 11.02 -19.07
C PRO A 624 -3.69 11.05 -17.97
N VAL A 625 -3.68 10.04 -17.11
CA VAL A 625 -4.34 10.17 -15.80
C VAL A 625 -3.38 10.89 -14.85
N MET A 626 -3.68 12.15 -14.51
CA MET A 626 -2.90 12.92 -13.52
C MET A 626 -3.50 12.87 -12.12
N ASP A 627 -4.83 12.70 -12.03
CA ASP A 627 -5.57 12.52 -10.78
C ASP A 627 -6.65 11.45 -10.97
N TRP A 628 -6.50 10.33 -10.25
CA TRP A 628 -7.50 9.26 -10.25
C TRP A 628 -8.78 9.67 -9.50
N ASN A 629 -8.67 10.53 -8.50
CA ASN A 629 -9.80 10.97 -7.70
C ASN A 629 -10.78 11.77 -8.57
N SER A 630 -10.31 12.79 -9.28
CA SER A 630 -11.14 13.57 -10.21
C SER A 630 -11.61 12.76 -11.41
N THR A 631 -10.75 11.90 -11.97
CA THR A 631 -11.12 11.01 -13.08
C THR A 631 -12.27 10.08 -12.71
N LEU A 632 -12.25 9.50 -11.51
CA LEU A 632 -13.34 8.65 -11.03
C LEU A 632 -14.62 9.44 -10.72
N ASP A 633 -14.51 10.69 -10.26
CA ASP A 633 -15.70 11.55 -10.10
C ASP A 633 -16.33 11.89 -11.44
N MET A 634 -15.51 12.23 -12.45
CA MET A 634 -15.97 12.49 -13.81
C MET A 634 -16.67 11.27 -14.40
N GLN A 635 -16.03 10.08 -14.32
CA GLN A 635 -16.61 8.84 -14.82
C GLN A 635 -17.89 8.42 -14.09
N ALA A 636 -18.02 8.75 -12.81
CA ALA A 636 -19.22 8.51 -12.03
C ALA A 636 -20.36 9.47 -12.41
N ALA A 637 -20.05 10.75 -12.61
CA ALA A 637 -21.01 11.74 -13.07
C ALA A 637 -21.59 11.39 -14.45
N ASP A 638 -20.74 10.95 -15.39
CA ASP A 638 -21.15 10.50 -16.73
C ASP A 638 -22.05 9.26 -16.71
N ARG A 639 -22.01 8.48 -15.61
CA ARG A 639 -22.83 7.27 -15.40
C ARG A 639 -24.03 7.51 -14.50
N ASP A 640 -24.34 8.76 -14.16
CA ASP A 640 -25.40 9.15 -13.22
C ASP A 640 -25.28 8.46 -11.84
N VAL A 641 -24.05 8.15 -11.40
CA VAL A 641 -23.78 7.53 -10.09
C VAL A 641 -23.79 8.61 -9.00
N ILE A 642 -24.56 8.38 -7.94
CA ILE A 642 -24.68 9.34 -6.83
C ILE A 642 -23.41 9.38 -5.97
N ASP A 643 -23.06 10.56 -5.46
CA ASP A 643 -21.82 10.82 -4.70
C ASP A 643 -21.53 9.81 -3.57
N PRO A 644 -22.51 9.35 -2.76
CA PRO A 644 -22.23 8.37 -1.72
C PRO A 644 -21.71 7.03 -2.24
N ILE A 645 -22.16 6.60 -3.44
CA ILE A 645 -21.69 5.36 -4.07
C ILE A 645 -20.28 5.58 -4.61
N THR A 646 -20.03 6.70 -5.27
CA THR A 646 -18.70 7.07 -5.79
C THR A 646 -17.67 7.13 -4.66
N TRP A 647 -18.01 7.79 -3.55
CA TRP A 647 -17.17 7.83 -2.34
C TRP A 647 -16.89 6.41 -1.81
N ALA A 648 -17.91 5.55 -1.71
CA ALA A 648 -17.73 4.18 -1.24
C ALA A 648 -16.85 3.36 -2.20
N ALA A 649 -17.05 3.51 -3.52
CA ALA A 649 -16.25 2.84 -4.54
C ALA A 649 -14.77 3.24 -4.42
N LYS A 650 -14.47 4.53 -4.27
CA LYS A 650 -13.10 5.05 -4.10
C LYS A 650 -12.39 4.44 -2.89
N ARG A 651 -13.03 4.45 -1.71
CA ARG A 651 -12.48 3.83 -0.49
C ARG A 651 -12.27 2.32 -0.65
N ILE A 652 -13.16 1.65 -1.38
CA ILE A 652 -13.04 0.22 -1.68
C ILE A 652 -11.90 -0.05 -2.67
N VAL A 653 -11.67 0.84 -3.65
CA VAL A 653 -10.53 0.76 -4.59
C VAL A 653 -9.21 0.88 -3.85
N GLU A 654 -9.01 1.92 -3.04
CA GLU A 654 -7.80 2.10 -2.20
C GLU A 654 -7.49 0.85 -1.38
N PHE A 655 -8.52 0.30 -0.73
CA PHE A 655 -8.38 -0.93 0.05
C PHE A 655 -8.06 -2.17 -0.79
N ARG A 656 -8.69 -2.34 -1.96
CA ARG A 656 -8.56 -3.56 -2.80
C ARG A 656 -7.29 -3.57 -3.64
N ALA A 657 -6.81 -2.39 -4.05
CA ALA A 657 -5.61 -2.22 -4.85
C ALA A 657 -4.36 -1.91 -3.99
N ASP A 658 -4.54 -1.67 -2.69
CA ASP A 658 -3.48 -1.29 -1.74
C ASP A 658 -2.75 -0.01 -2.22
N ILE A 659 -3.55 1.02 -2.51
CA ILE A 659 -3.11 2.32 -3.03
C ILE A 659 -3.70 3.47 -2.23
N ASP A 660 -3.06 4.63 -2.33
CA ASP A 660 -3.56 5.91 -1.83
C ASP A 660 -3.78 6.86 -3.02
N PHE A 661 -4.99 7.41 -3.17
CA PHE A 661 -5.27 8.31 -4.28
C PHE A 661 -4.52 9.63 -4.19
N ASP A 662 -4.20 10.11 -2.98
CA ASP A 662 -3.46 11.35 -2.81
C ASP A 662 -1.99 11.19 -3.26
N ASP A 663 -1.41 9.99 -3.08
CA ASP A 663 -0.07 9.64 -3.58
C ASP A 663 -0.03 9.46 -5.11
N LEU A 664 -1.19 9.21 -5.73
CA LEU A 664 -1.36 9.06 -7.18
C LEU A 664 -1.83 10.34 -7.88
N ASP A 665 -2.16 11.39 -7.14
CA ASP A 665 -2.41 12.72 -7.69
C ASP A 665 -1.07 13.42 -7.95
N GLN A 666 -0.68 13.49 -9.23
CA GLN A 666 0.64 14.01 -9.62
C GLN A 666 0.77 15.51 -9.34
N ARG A 667 -0.34 16.25 -9.15
CA ARG A 667 -0.33 17.67 -8.78
C ARG A 667 0.30 17.90 -7.41
N ASN A 668 0.14 16.95 -6.49
CA ASN A 668 0.76 17.00 -5.17
C ASN A 668 2.30 16.96 -5.23
N PHE A 669 2.85 16.50 -6.36
CA PHE A 669 4.28 16.29 -6.56
C PHE A 669 4.82 17.08 -7.76
N ALA A 670 4.09 18.07 -8.27
CA ALA A 670 4.51 18.85 -9.45
C ALA A 670 5.91 19.49 -9.28
N ALA A 671 6.29 19.84 -8.05
CA ALA A 671 7.61 20.39 -7.73
C ALA A 671 8.77 19.39 -7.91
N ASP A 672 8.50 18.10 -7.98
CA ASP A 672 9.52 17.06 -8.17
C ASP A 672 9.92 16.91 -9.65
N PHE A 673 9.16 17.53 -10.57
CA PHE A 673 9.39 17.46 -12.03
C PHE A 673 10.21 18.67 -12.51
N ASP A 674 11.54 18.52 -12.48
CA ASP A 674 12.52 19.52 -12.98
C ASP A 674 13.21 19.01 -14.26
N LEU A 675 12.41 18.76 -15.30
CA LEU A 675 12.87 18.30 -16.60
C LEU A 675 11.88 18.70 -17.71
N PRO A 676 12.29 18.66 -19.00
CA PRO A 676 11.40 18.90 -20.12
C PRO A 676 10.19 17.95 -20.16
N ILE A 677 8.99 18.50 -20.26
CA ILE A 677 7.72 17.76 -20.31
C ILE A 677 6.92 18.16 -21.55
N LEU A 678 6.35 17.17 -22.25
CA LEU A 678 5.34 17.36 -23.28
C LEU A 678 4.01 16.75 -22.84
N LEU A 679 2.94 17.53 -22.87
CA LEU A 679 1.58 17.13 -22.53
C LEU A 679 0.68 17.26 -23.78
N TYR A 680 0.16 16.14 -24.29
CA TYR A 680 -0.99 16.14 -25.18
C TYR A 680 -2.26 16.04 -24.34
N VAL A 681 -3.08 17.09 -24.42
CA VAL A 681 -4.28 17.25 -23.59
C VAL A 681 -5.52 17.28 -24.50
N ASP A 682 -6.34 16.24 -24.43
CA ASP A 682 -7.59 16.23 -25.19
C ASP A 682 -8.72 16.86 -24.37
N THR A 683 -9.24 18.00 -24.83
CA THR A 683 -10.31 18.75 -24.15
C THR A 683 -11.70 18.13 -24.34
N ALA A 684 -11.83 17.15 -25.24
CA ALA A 684 -13.04 16.36 -25.45
C ALA A 684 -12.93 14.96 -24.81
N ASP A 685 -11.94 14.75 -23.93
CA ASP A 685 -11.75 13.49 -23.23
C ASP A 685 -12.89 13.22 -22.24
N ALA A 686 -13.59 12.12 -22.46
CA ALA A 686 -14.66 11.62 -21.58
C ALA A 686 -14.21 10.41 -20.74
N THR A 687 -12.92 10.05 -20.78
CA THR A 687 -12.35 8.92 -20.04
C THR A 687 -11.49 9.39 -18.88
N VAL A 688 -10.65 10.39 -19.08
CA VAL A 688 -9.80 10.98 -18.04
C VAL A 688 -10.09 12.46 -17.86
N ASP A 689 -9.93 12.96 -16.63
CA ASP A 689 -10.13 14.37 -16.35
C ASP A 689 -8.98 15.21 -16.92
N HIS A 690 -9.21 15.78 -18.11
CA HIS A 690 -8.25 16.67 -18.76
C HIS A 690 -7.97 17.95 -17.96
N THR A 691 -8.89 18.39 -17.09
CA THR A 691 -8.70 19.60 -16.29
C THR A 691 -7.61 19.41 -15.24
N ALA A 692 -7.52 18.23 -14.62
CA ALA A 692 -6.41 17.87 -13.75
C ALA A 692 -5.05 17.89 -14.47
N THR A 693 -5.02 17.55 -15.76
CA THR A 693 -3.80 17.61 -16.57
C THR A 693 -3.40 19.07 -16.88
N LEU A 694 -4.37 19.94 -17.18
CA LEU A 694 -4.11 21.38 -17.35
C LEU A 694 -3.67 22.05 -16.05
N ASP A 695 -4.26 21.66 -14.92
CA ASP A 695 -3.86 22.15 -13.60
C ASP A 695 -2.41 21.73 -13.29
N PHE A 696 -2.07 20.45 -13.53
CA PHE A 696 -0.69 19.97 -13.41
C PHE A 696 0.27 20.77 -14.29
N ALA A 697 -0.08 20.99 -15.58
CA ALA A 697 0.72 21.80 -16.48
C ALA A 697 0.96 23.23 -15.96
N GLY A 698 -0.06 23.82 -15.33
CA GLY A 698 0.02 25.15 -14.72
C GLY A 698 0.90 25.23 -13.47
N MET A 699 1.25 24.09 -12.87
CA MET A 699 2.15 23.98 -11.71
C MET A 699 3.62 23.75 -12.11
N LEU A 700 3.89 23.30 -13.33
CA LEU A 700 5.23 23.03 -13.85
C LEU A 700 5.95 24.31 -14.32
N ASP A 701 7.27 24.22 -14.57
CA ASP A 701 8.02 25.31 -15.19
C ASP A 701 7.57 25.50 -16.66
N PRO A 702 6.98 26.65 -17.03
CA PRO A 702 6.54 26.90 -18.40
C PRO A 702 7.70 26.99 -19.41
N ALA A 703 8.95 27.16 -18.96
CA ALA A 703 10.12 27.14 -19.84
C ALA A 703 10.52 25.72 -20.28
N GLN A 704 10.10 24.70 -19.52
CA GLN A 704 10.39 23.29 -19.77
C GLN A 704 9.13 22.50 -20.19
N THR A 705 7.95 23.11 -20.13
CA THR A 705 6.66 22.43 -20.39
C THR A 705 6.07 22.86 -21.72
N THR A 706 5.80 21.89 -22.59
CA THR A 706 5.06 22.07 -23.83
C THR A 706 3.68 21.43 -23.70
N VAL A 707 2.61 22.17 -24.03
CA VAL A 707 1.24 21.67 -24.01
C VAL A 707 0.63 21.76 -25.40
N MET A 708 0.08 20.65 -25.89
CA MET A 708 -0.72 20.60 -27.11
C MET A 708 -2.14 20.17 -26.78
N GLU A 709 -3.09 21.10 -26.96
CA GLU A 709 -4.51 20.80 -26.83
C GLU A 709 -5.10 20.26 -28.15
N THR A 710 -5.93 19.22 -28.02
CA THR A 710 -6.76 18.61 -29.07
C THR A 710 -8.22 18.48 -28.59
N ALA A 711 -9.13 18.05 -29.47
CA ALA A 711 -10.54 17.83 -29.13
C ALA A 711 -11.10 16.58 -29.84
N SER A 712 -10.27 15.54 -29.88
CA SER A 712 -10.44 14.29 -30.63
C SER A 712 -10.99 13.13 -29.79
N GLY A 713 -10.97 13.26 -28.46
CA GLY A 713 -11.29 12.21 -27.50
C GLY A 713 -10.05 11.49 -26.95
N HIS A 714 -10.30 10.60 -25.98
CA HIS A 714 -9.23 9.98 -25.18
C HIS A 714 -8.17 9.26 -26.02
N THR A 715 -6.90 9.68 -25.89
CA THR A 715 -5.72 9.17 -26.60
C THR A 715 -5.89 9.12 -28.12
N ALA A 716 -6.61 10.11 -28.67
CA ALA A 716 -6.86 10.24 -30.12
C ALA A 716 -6.13 11.43 -30.74
N SER A 717 -5.29 12.16 -29.98
CA SER A 717 -4.58 13.35 -30.47
C SER A 717 -3.73 13.06 -31.71
N TRP A 718 -3.05 11.92 -31.77
CA TRP A 718 -2.34 11.48 -32.98
C TRP A 718 -3.31 11.12 -34.10
N ASN A 719 -4.45 10.49 -33.80
CA ASN A 719 -5.42 10.08 -34.81
C ASN A 719 -6.04 11.29 -35.52
N GLU A 720 -6.35 12.36 -34.82
CA GLU A 720 -6.96 13.56 -35.43
C GLU A 720 -6.03 14.24 -36.44
N ASP A 721 -4.76 14.41 -36.08
CA ASP A 721 -3.78 15.15 -36.88
C ASP A 721 -2.36 14.60 -36.62
N PRO A 722 -1.97 13.49 -37.28
CA PRO A 722 -0.65 12.87 -37.12
C PRO A 722 0.49 13.87 -37.38
N ASP A 723 0.35 14.70 -38.42
CA ASP A 723 1.37 15.67 -38.82
C ASP A 723 1.62 16.70 -37.70
N ARG A 724 0.56 17.26 -37.11
CA ARG A 724 0.69 18.20 -35.99
C ARG A 724 1.22 17.53 -34.73
N TYR A 725 0.75 16.32 -34.44
CA TYR A 725 1.24 15.55 -33.30
C TYR A 725 2.74 15.31 -33.40
N GLU A 726 3.20 14.80 -34.55
CA GLU A 726 4.60 14.45 -34.80
C GLU A 726 5.48 15.70 -34.90
N ALA A 727 5.02 16.78 -35.51
CA ALA A 727 5.75 18.05 -35.53
C ALA A 727 5.95 18.63 -34.11
N THR A 728 4.95 18.45 -33.23
CA THR A 728 5.06 18.87 -31.83
C THR A 728 6.05 17.98 -31.08
N LEU A 729 5.99 16.67 -31.27
CA LEU A 729 6.94 15.73 -30.67
C LEU A 729 8.37 16.01 -31.15
N GLU A 730 8.57 16.23 -32.45
CA GLU A 730 9.88 16.58 -33.02
C GLU A 730 10.42 17.88 -32.43
N SER A 731 9.58 18.91 -32.33
CA SER A 731 9.97 20.18 -31.71
C SER A 731 10.36 20.01 -30.24
N TYR A 732 9.66 19.17 -29.50
CA TYR A 732 9.98 18.85 -28.10
C TYR A 732 11.31 18.08 -28.00
N LEU A 733 11.51 17.05 -28.82
CA LEU A 733 12.74 16.26 -28.82
C LEU A 733 13.98 17.10 -29.15
N ALA A 734 13.83 18.17 -29.94
CA ALA A 734 14.91 19.11 -30.22
C ALA A 734 15.31 20.00 -29.02
N THR A 735 14.54 19.98 -27.92
CA THR A 735 14.84 20.72 -26.69
C THR A 735 15.57 19.90 -25.63
N LEU A 736 15.60 18.57 -25.79
CA LEU A 736 16.33 17.63 -24.92
C LEU A 736 17.83 17.67 -25.23
#